data_AF-A0AA39XJD0-F1
#
_entry.id   AF-A0AA39XJD0-F1
#
_cell.length_a   1.000
_cell.length_b   1.000
_cell.length_c   1.000
_cell.angle_alpha   90.00
_cell.angle_beta   90.00
_cell.angle_gamma   90.00
#
_symmetry.space_group_name_H-M   'P 1'
#
loop_
_entity.id
_entity.type
_entity.pdbx_description
1 polymer ?
#
loop_
_entity_poly.entity_id
_entity_poly.type
_entity_poly.pdbx_seq_one_letter_code
_entity_poly.pdbx_strand_id
1 'polypeptide(L)'
;MADLSKNFETLQLHAGQDVDPVTKSRAVPIYATSSYVFNDSAHGARLFGLKEFGNIYSRIMNPTVDVFEKRIAALEGGVAAVATASGQAAQFMTIIALAKAGDNIVSTSNLYGGTYNQLKVMLPRLGIETKFVVGDKPEDLAAAIDNKTKAVYIESIGNPRYNVPDLEAIAKLAHEKGVPLVVDNTFGAGGYFIRPIDHGADIVVHSATKWIGGHGTTIGGVIVDSGKFDWGKHGARFPQMVEPSEGYHGLKFWETFGAITFIIRVRVEILRDLGACLSPFAAQQLLIGIETLSLRAERHAQNALALAKHLENSPYVSWVSYPGLPSHPYHENAKKYLTRGFGGVLSFGVKGGGAGSQIVDGFKLISNLANVGDSKTLAIHPWSTTHEQLSDEEKAASGVTEDLIRISVGTEHIDDIIADFEHCLPRRCIEQRKRIASNAKMQLLNALLPLLGALPFAFATSPLASVTLRIPATHHLPNPFALSPATHATLSTFGKSQAAPLSTTNTFVFHNVTPGSYLVDVHCTTHAFAPLRLDVAAPSVDDPAAAKKKKSLALKAWETYRGNEWDNKGEAVPLLEGGVFEVRLLGTKGYFMERSKFNVFSILKNPMILLGLVSMAIFLGMPYLVDNMDPEMRAEWDERQKSNPMNGIMGAATGQPSSGNPVANFDMAAFLAGSSSKKDDTAGASAIAAALASSDSGNKNNNKKRR
;
A
#
# COMPACT_ATOMS: atom_id res chain seq x y z
N MET A 1 26.81 -11.51 34.23
CA MET A 1 26.61 -12.34 33.01
C MET A 1 27.06 -11.65 31.73
N ALA A 2 26.85 -10.34 31.52
CA ALA A 2 27.43 -9.63 30.37
C ALA A 2 28.98 -9.70 30.32
N ASP A 3 29.64 -9.75 31.49
CA ASP A 3 31.09 -9.98 31.58
C ASP A 3 31.53 -11.41 31.19
N LEU A 4 30.58 -12.35 31.07
CA LEU A 4 30.87 -13.77 30.81
C LEU A 4 30.73 -14.16 29.33
N SER A 5 30.03 -13.38 28.51
CA SER A 5 29.87 -13.66 27.07
C SER A 5 29.52 -12.41 26.29
N LYS A 6 30.12 -12.26 25.11
CA LYS A 6 29.78 -11.21 24.12
C LYS A 6 28.84 -11.72 23.00
N ASN A 7 28.40 -12.99 23.09
CA ASN A 7 27.58 -13.61 22.06
C ASN A 7 26.10 -13.25 22.23
N PHE A 8 25.47 -12.80 21.14
CA PHE A 8 24.10 -12.28 21.12
C PHE A 8 23.09 -13.28 21.70
N GLU A 9 23.19 -14.54 21.31
CA GLU A 9 22.25 -15.62 21.67
C GLU A 9 22.31 -15.94 23.17
N THR A 10 23.45 -15.71 23.81
CA THR A 10 23.58 -15.82 25.27
C THR A 10 23.08 -14.55 25.97
N LEU A 11 23.43 -13.38 25.45
CA LEU A 11 23.03 -12.09 26.01
C LEU A 11 21.51 -11.91 26.01
N GLN A 12 20.81 -12.34 24.95
CA GLN A 12 19.35 -12.22 24.84
C GLN A 12 18.60 -13.00 25.93
N LEU A 13 19.25 -13.99 26.56
CA LEU A 13 18.68 -14.80 27.64
C LEU A 13 19.07 -14.32 29.03
N HIS A 14 20.22 -13.66 29.18
CA HIS A 14 20.86 -13.49 30.49
C HIS A 14 21.28 -12.06 30.82
N ALA A 15 21.45 -11.18 29.84
CA ALA A 15 21.83 -9.80 30.12
C ALA A 15 20.74 -9.08 30.92
N GLY A 16 21.18 -8.25 31.87
CA GLY A 16 20.30 -7.44 32.72
C GLY A 16 19.61 -8.18 33.86
N GLN A 17 19.74 -9.51 33.96
CA GLN A 17 19.02 -10.31 34.96
C GLN A 17 19.97 -11.12 35.83
N ASP A 18 19.81 -10.97 37.15
CA ASP A 18 20.30 -11.93 38.14
C ASP A 18 19.15 -12.80 38.66
N VAL A 19 19.47 -13.97 39.21
CA VAL A 19 18.47 -14.82 39.87
C VAL A 19 17.91 -14.07 41.07
N ASP A 20 16.58 -14.00 41.18
CA ASP A 20 15.94 -13.26 42.26
C ASP A 20 16.45 -13.75 43.63
N PRO A 21 17.06 -12.88 44.46
CA PRO A 21 17.75 -13.32 45.66
C PRO A 21 16.80 -13.85 46.74
N VAL A 22 15.52 -13.45 46.71
CA VAL A 22 14.52 -13.78 47.74
C VAL A 22 13.83 -15.11 47.45
N THR A 23 13.23 -15.24 46.27
CA THR A 23 12.41 -16.39 45.85
C THR A 23 13.16 -17.38 45.00
N LYS A 24 14.36 -17.02 44.49
CA LYS A 24 15.15 -17.79 43.52
C LYS A 24 14.44 -18.00 42.17
N SER A 25 13.45 -17.17 41.84
CA SER A 25 12.82 -17.20 40.52
C SER A 25 13.85 -17.04 39.41
N ARG A 26 13.83 -17.96 38.45
CA ARG A 26 14.67 -17.88 37.25
C ARG A 26 14.05 -16.99 36.18
N ALA A 27 12.72 -16.94 36.08
CA ALA A 27 12.03 -16.00 35.21
C ALA A 27 12.02 -14.60 35.85
N VAL A 28 12.00 -13.56 35.03
CA VAL A 28 11.89 -12.17 35.50
C VAL A 28 10.50 -11.96 36.11
N PRO A 29 10.40 -11.56 37.40
CA PRO A 29 9.12 -11.25 38.02
C PRO A 29 8.46 -10.01 37.38
N ILE A 30 7.13 -9.96 37.42
CA ILE A 30 6.37 -8.76 37.03
C ILE A 30 6.14 -7.90 38.28
N TYR A 31 6.85 -6.78 38.37
CA TYR A 31 6.64 -5.79 39.43
C TYR A 31 5.51 -4.85 39.03
N ALA A 32 4.26 -5.33 39.13
CA ALA A 32 3.05 -4.55 38.89
C ALA A 32 2.73 -3.58 40.06
N THR A 33 3.66 -2.70 40.36
CA THR A 33 3.57 -1.70 41.44
C THR A 33 3.78 -0.29 40.90
N SER A 34 3.23 0.71 41.60
CA SER A 34 3.52 2.12 41.33
C SER A 34 4.74 2.62 42.08
N SER A 35 4.94 2.18 43.34
CA SER A 35 5.84 2.81 44.31
C SER A 35 6.66 1.79 45.08
N TYR A 36 7.77 2.25 45.68
CA TYR A 36 8.70 1.43 46.45
C TYR A 36 8.94 2.03 47.83
N VAL A 37 9.05 1.19 48.85
CA VAL A 37 9.31 1.62 50.23
C VAL A 37 10.78 2.05 50.37
N PHE A 38 11.03 3.17 51.04
CA PHE A 38 12.38 3.59 51.42
C PHE A 38 12.79 2.95 52.75
N ASN A 39 14.07 2.65 52.90
CA ASN A 39 14.64 2.20 54.18
C ASN A 39 14.40 3.23 55.30
N ASP A 40 14.61 4.51 54.99
CA ASP A 40 14.33 5.66 55.86
C ASP A 40 14.21 6.95 55.02
N SER A 41 13.94 8.09 55.66
CA SER A 41 13.80 9.39 54.96
C SER A 41 15.11 9.86 54.31
N ALA A 42 16.27 9.50 54.88
CA ALA A 42 17.57 9.89 54.32
C ALA A 42 17.89 9.10 53.05
N HIS A 43 17.51 7.82 52.98
CA HIS A 43 17.56 7.02 51.76
C HIS A 43 16.68 7.63 50.67
N GLY A 44 15.44 7.99 50.98
CA GLY A 44 14.57 8.71 50.03
C GLY A 44 15.22 10.01 49.50
N ALA A 45 15.78 10.83 50.39
CA ALA A 45 16.47 12.06 49.99
C ALA A 45 17.69 11.83 49.07
N ARG A 46 18.47 10.76 49.30
CA ARG A 46 19.60 10.40 48.42
C ARG A 46 19.13 9.95 47.04
N LEU A 47 18.05 9.17 46.96
CA LEU A 47 17.46 8.74 45.69
C LEU A 47 16.95 9.94 44.87
N PHE A 48 16.16 10.84 45.47
CA PHE A 48 15.66 12.04 44.78
C PHE A 48 16.79 13.02 44.38
N GLY A 49 17.85 13.09 45.19
CA GLY A 49 19.04 13.88 44.87
C GLY A 49 20.02 13.23 43.90
N LEU A 50 19.68 12.06 43.34
CA LEU A 50 20.54 11.25 42.44
C LEU A 50 21.93 10.93 43.04
N LYS A 51 22.03 10.88 44.38
CA LYS A 51 23.24 10.49 45.11
C LYS A 51 23.37 8.98 45.27
N GLU A 52 22.27 8.27 45.05
CA GLU A 52 22.16 6.82 45.11
C GLU A 52 21.17 6.38 44.03
N PHE A 53 21.49 5.32 43.28
CA PHE A 53 20.56 4.74 42.32
C PHE A 53 19.61 3.78 43.03
N GLY A 54 18.33 3.84 42.69
CA GLY A 54 17.32 2.96 43.27
C GLY A 54 15.92 3.26 42.77
N ASN A 55 14.99 2.40 43.17
CA ASN A 55 13.60 2.54 42.77
C ASN A 55 12.88 3.57 43.66
N ILE A 56 12.20 4.52 43.03
CA ILE A 56 11.35 5.53 43.69
C ILE A 56 9.90 5.29 43.29
N TYR A 57 9.64 5.36 41.98
CA TYR A 57 8.32 5.26 41.40
C TYR A 57 8.41 4.69 39.97
N SER A 58 7.48 3.81 39.59
CA SER A 58 7.52 3.05 38.34
C SER A 58 7.44 3.90 37.07
N ARG A 59 7.01 5.16 37.15
CA ARG A 59 7.04 6.10 36.02
C ARG A 59 8.46 6.37 35.50
N ILE A 60 9.48 6.25 36.36
CA ILE A 60 10.88 6.54 35.99
C ILE A 60 11.78 5.30 36.02
N MET A 61 11.47 4.30 36.86
CA MET A 61 12.24 3.06 36.97
C MET A 61 11.38 1.96 37.61
N ASN A 62 11.38 0.78 36.99
CA ASN A 62 10.69 -0.42 37.47
C ASN A 62 11.60 -1.64 37.25
N PRO A 63 11.76 -2.58 38.22
CA PRO A 63 12.71 -3.68 38.07
C PRO A 63 12.46 -4.59 36.86
N THR A 64 11.20 -4.83 36.47
CA THR A 64 10.91 -5.62 35.25
C THR A 64 11.36 -4.88 34.00
N VAL A 65 11.14 -3.56 33.96
CA VAL A 65 11.54 -2.69 32.86
C VAL A 65 13.06 -2.53 32.80
N ASP A 66 13.74 -2.44 33.94
CA ASP A 66 15.19 -2.32 34.06
C ASP A 66 15.92 -3.53 33.46
N VAL A 67 15.41 -4.75 33.68
CA VAL A 67 15.95 -5.96 33.02
C VAL A 67 15.84 -5.84 31.49
N PHE A 68 14.69 -5.37 30.97
CA PHE A 68 14.49 -5.14 29.54
C PHE A 68 15.45 -4.10 28.97
N GLU A 69 15.60 -2.96 29.66
CA GLU A 69 16.53 -1.89 29.28
C GLU A 69 17.98 -2.38 29.22
N LYS A 70 18.47 -3.00 30.30
CA LYS A 70 19.83 -3.55 30.38
C LYS A 70 20.08 -4.62 29.32
N ARG A 71 19.08 -5.47 29.04
CA ARG A 71 19.20 -6.52 28.03
C ARG A 71 19.34 -5.94 26.63
N ILE A 72 18.50 -4.98 26.25
CA ILE A 72 18.62 -4.32 24.94
C ILE A 72 19.93 -3.53 24.83
N ALA A 73 20.34 -2.80 25.87
CA ALA A 73 21.63 -2.09 25.87
C ALA A 73 22.80 -3.05 25.59
N ALA A 74 22.81 -4.22 26.23
CA ALA A 74 23.84 -5.23 25.99
C ALA A 74 23.81 -5.81 24.56
N LEU A 75 22.61 -6.00 23.97
CA LEU A 75 22.47 -6.52 22.60
C LEU A 75 22.94 -5.50 21.55
N GLU A 76 22.65 -4.22 21.74
CA GLU A 76 23.10 -3.13 20.87
C GLU A 76 24.57 -2.72 21.11
N GLY A 77 25.18 -3.13 22.23
CA GLY A 77 26.52 -2.70 22.61
C GLY A 77 26.57 -1.28 23.21
N GLY A 78 25.45 -0.80 23.74
CA GLY A 78 25.35 0.47 24.47
C GLY A 78 25.66 0.35 25.96
N VAL A 79 25.80 1.49 26.63
CA VAL A 79 26.12 1.58 28.06
C VAL A 79 24.86 1.51 28.94
N ALA A 80 23.72 1.98 28.45
CA ALA A 80 22.44 1.96 29.16
C ALA A 80 21.28 2.27 28.21
N ALA A 81 20.06 2.01 28.67
CA ALA A 81 18.85 2.26 27.90
C ALA A 81 17.70 2.80 28.77
N VAL A 82 16.70 3.39 28.11
CA VAL A 82 15.42 3.83 28.68
C VAL A 82 14.29 3.30 27.82
N ALA A 83 13.40 2.53 28.42
CA ALA A 83 12.21 1.98 27.78
C ALA A 83 11.04 2.96 27.84
N THR A 84 10.21 2.91 26.81
CA THR A 84 9.19 3.93 26.56
C THR A 84 7.89 3.28 26.09
N ALA A 85 6.78 4.01 26.19
CA ALA A 85 5.46 3.49 25.85
C ALA A 85 5.31 3.07 24.37
N SER A 86 6.17 3.55 23.46
CA SER A 86 6.15 3.19 22.04
C SER A 86 7.45 3.63 21.33
N GLY A 87 7.75 3.09 20.14
CA GLY A 87 8.86 3.59 19.32
C GLY A 87 8.76 5.09 19.02
N GLN A 88 7.54 5.60 18.77
CA GLN A 88 7.28 7.02 18.56
C GLN A 88 7.62 7.86 19.81
N ALA A 89 7.40 7.33 21.01
CA ALA A 89 7.83 7.98 22.24
C ALA A 89 9.35 7.93 22.43
N ALA A 90 10.03 6.85 22.02
CA ALA A 90 11.50 6.74 22.09
C ALA A 90 12.20 7.80 21.22
N GLN A 91 11.80 7.93 19.95
CA GLN A 91 12.35 8.98 19.07
C GLN A 91 12.01 10.38 19.59
N PHE A 92 10.78 10.61 20.06
CA PHE A 92 10.35 11.92 20.50
C PHE A 92 11.15 12.36 21.73
N MET A 93 11.24 11.49 22.75
CA MET A 93 12.00 11.77 23.97
C MET A 93 13.49 11.97 23.71
N THR A 94 14.05 11.25 22.73
CA THR A 94 15.44 11.49 22.27
C THR A 94 15.58 12.90 21.72
N ILE A 95 14.69 13.32 20.83
CA ILE A 95 14.78 14.63 20.17
C ILE A 95 14.58 15.77 21.17
N ILE A 96 13.59 15.71 22.06
CA ILE A 96 13.37 16.78 23.06
C ILE A 96 14.41 16.77 24.20
N ALA A 97 15.16 15.66 24.38
CA ALA A 97 16.35 15.69 25.22
C ALA A 97 17.47 16.52 24.55
N LEU A 98 17.58 16.49 23.22
CA LEU A 98 18.67 17.15 22.49
C LEU A 98 18.34 18.59 22.07
N ALA A 99 17.08 18.86 21.73
CA ALA A 99 16.62 20.08 21.09
C ALA A 99 15.46 20.75 21.85
N LYS A 100 15.40 22.08 21.74
CA LYS A 100 14.30 22.92 22.24
C LYS A 100 13.83 23.87 21.14
N ALA A 101 12.80 24.68 21.45
CA ALA A 101 12.31 25.69 20.54
C ALA A 101 13.44 26.60 20.03
N GLY A 102 13.51 26.77 18.70
CA GLY A 102 14.54 27.55 18.01
C GLY A 102 15.74 26.74 17.50
N ASP A 103 15.84 25.46 17.88
CA ASP A 103 16.83 24.50 17.37
C ASP A 103 16.32 23.74 16.13
N ASN A 104 17.23 23.01 15.47
CA ASN A 104 16.87 22.10 14.38
C ASN A 104 17.55 20.73 14.51
N ILE A 105 17.05 19.75 13.74
CA ILE A 105 17.75 18.50 13.44
C ILE A 105 17.89 18.33 11.93
N VAL A 106 18.83 17.50 11.50
CA VAL A 106 18.98 17.09 10.09
C VAL A 106 18.53 15.64 9.97
N SER A 107 17.72 15.32 8.96
CA SER A 107 17.27 13.96 8.70
C SER A 107 17.21 13.67 7.21
N THR A 108 17.41 12.41 6.84
CA THR A 108 16.99 11.93 5.51
C THR A 108 15.46 11.97 5.37
N SER A 109 14.95 12.02 4.15
CA SER A 109 13.54 11.78 3.82
C SER A 109 13.15 10.29 3.77
N ASN A 110 14.12 9.38 3.78
CA ASN A 110 13.90 7.93 3.72
C ASN A 110 13.53 7.37 5.11
N LEU A 111 12.34 7.74 5.60
CA LEU A 111 11.87 7.42 6.94
C LEU A 111 10.53 6.70 6.91
N TYR A 112 10.27 5.92 7.95
CA TYR A 112 8.93 5.49 8.30
C TYR A 112 7.95 6.68 8.31
N GLY A 113 6.81 6.53 7.64
CA GLY A 113 5.83 7.62 7.47
C GLY A 113 5.36 8.26 8.79
N GLY A 114 5.24 7.48 9.87
CA GLY A 114 4.91 8.02 11.19
C GLY A 114 6.03 8.91 11.75
N THR A 115 7.30 8.53 11.54
CA THR A 115 8.47 9.33 11.90
C THR A 115 8.52 10.60 11.07
N TYR A 116 8.39 10.50 9.74
CA TYR A 116 8.34 11.66 8.85
C TYR A 116 7.25 12.65 9.28
N ASN A 117 6.04 12.17 9.58
CA ASN A 117 4.96 13.01 10.06
C ASN A 117 5.26 13.65 11.43
N GLN A 118 5.85 12.90 12.37
CA GLN A 118 6.27 13.47 13.66
C GLN A 118 7.28 14.61 13.45
N LEU A 119 8.29 14.41 12.60
CA LEU A 119 9.33 15.39 12.32
C LEU A 119 8.81 16.62 11.54
N LYS A 120 7.93 16.41 10.55
CA LYS A 120 7.38 17.47 9.67
C LYS A 120 6.23 18.26 10.29
N VAL A 121 5.37 17.62 11.11
CA VAL A 121 4.11 18.22 11.57
C VAL A 121 4.10 18.47 13.07
N MET A 122 4.59 17.53 13.89
CA MET A 122 4.54 17.66 15.35
C MET A 122 5.66 18.56 15.88
N LEU A 123 6.92 18.32 15.50
CA LEU A 123 8.06 19.07 16.02
C LEU A 123 7.99 20.59 15.77
N PRO A 124 7.54 21.08 14.60
CA PRO A 124 7.40 22.53 14.38
C PRO A 124 6.41 23.19 15.34
N ARG A 125 5.40 22.47 15.85
CA ARG A 125 4.48 22.99 16.89
C ARG A 125 5.18 23.23 18.23
N LEU A 126 6.32 22.57 18.45
CA LEU A 126 7.21 22.76 19.61
C LEU A 126 8.37 23.71 19.30
N GLY A 127 8.36 24.33 18.11
CA GLY A 127 9.43 25.23 17.66
C GLY A 127 10.73 24.52 17.26
N ILE A 128 10.71 23.21 17.02
CA ILE A 128 11.87 22.44 16.56
C ILE A 128 11.71 22.16 15.07
N GLU A 129 12.68 22.60 14.27
CA GLU A 129 12.66 22.39 12.82
C GLU A 129 13.38 21.09 12.42
N THR A 130 12.87 20.39 11.41
CA THR A 130 13.61 19.31 10.76
C THR A 130 14.04 19.74 9.36
N LYS A 131 15.34 19.71 9.09
CA LYS A 131 15.91 19.92 7.75
C LYS A 131 16.00 18.57 7.05
N PHE A 132 15.09 18.33 6.11
CA PHE A 132 15.08 17.10 5.32
C PHE A 132 16.08 17.17 4.17
N VAL A 133 16.91 16.13 4.06
CA VAL A 133 17.82 15.88 2.94
C VAL A 133 17.25 14.74 2.11
N VAL A 134 17.22 14.90 0.79
CA VAL A 134 16.77 13.87 -0.14
C VAL A 134 17.92 12.86 -0.35
N GLY A 135 17.67 11.59 -0.06
CA GLY A 135 18.71 10.55 -0.07
C GLY A 135 19.48 10.47 1.25
N ASP A 136 20.63 9.80 1.23
CA ASP A 136 21.43 9.47 2.43
C ASP A 136 22.94 9.64 2.20
N LYS A 137 23.33 10.51 1.25
CA LYS A 137 24.73 10.85 1.04
C LYS A 137 25.30 11.57 2.27
N PRO A 138 26.47 11.13 2.79
CA PRO A 138 27.08 11.73 3.97
C PRO A 138 27.32 13.23 3.83
N GLU A 139 27.75 13.69 2.65
CA GLU A 139 28.11 15.09 2.39
C GLU A 139 26.88 16.00 2.41
N ASP A 140 25.75 15.54 1.88
CA ASP A 140 24.50 16.30 1.83
C ASP A 140 23.91 16.48 3.24
N LEU A 141 23.96 15.41 4.05
CA LEU A 141 23.59 15.48 5.48
C LEU A 141 24.51 16.44 6.24
N ALA A 142 25.82 16.35 6.02
CA ALA A 142 26.79 17.23 6.66
C ALA A 142 26.59 18.70 6.25
N ALA A 143 26.27 18.98 4.99
CA ALA A 143 26.04 20.33 4.48
C ALA A 143 24.84 21.02 5.14
N ALA A 144 23.81 20.27 5.53
CA ALA A 144 22.62 20.81 6.19
C ALA A 144 22.83 21.20 7.67
N ILE A 145 23.93 20.75 8.29
CA ILE A 145 24.27 21.02 9.70
C ILE A 145 24.71 22.47 9.89
N ASP A 146 24.07 23.17 10.83
CA ASP A 146 24.43 24.53 11.27
C ASP A 146 24.75 24.61 12.78
N ASN A 147 24.83 25.82 13.33
CA ASN A 147 25.11 26.06 14.75
C ASN A 147 23.95 25.70 15.69
N LYS A 148 22.74 25.50 15.16
CA LYS A 148 21.53 25.14 15.90
C LYS A 148 21.17 23.66 15.77
N THR A 149 21.78 22.93 14.84
CA THR A 149 21.54 21.49 14.66
C THR A 149 21.91 20.69 15.91
N LYS A 150 20.99 19.82 16.38
CA LYS A 150 21.17 19.02 17.60
C LYS A 150 21.31 17.52 17.38
N ALA A 151 20.95 17.03 16.20
CA ALA A 151 21.12 15.64 15.82
C ALA A 151 21.15 15.49 14.29
N VAL A 152 21.84 14.47 13.82
CA VAL A 152 21.56 13.82 12.53
C VAL A 152 20.71 12.59 12.82
N TYR A 153 19.58 12.43 12.15
CA TYR A 153 18.65 11.31 12.33
C TYR A 153 18.53 10.49 11.04
N ILE A 154 18.72 9.17 11.14
CA ILE A 154 18.57 8.23 10.01
C ILE A 154 17.97 6.90 10.49
N GLU A 155 17.52 6.07 9.55
CA GLU A 155 17.16 4.67 9.82
C GLU A 155 18.29 3.74 9.35
N SER A 156 18.55 2.66 10.09
CA SER A 156 19.50 1.60 9.71
C SER A 156 19.16 0.94 8.37
N ILE A 157 17.87 0.77 8.10
CA ILE A 157 17.29 0.34 6.82
C ILE A 157 16.07 1.24 6.59
N GLY A 158 16.14 2.13 5.61
CA GLY A 158 15.06 3.10 5.37
C GLY A 158 13.78 2.45 4.86
N ASN A 159 12.63 2.92 5.32
CA ASN A 159 11.31 2.44 4.88
C ASN A 159 10.62 3.51 4.01
N PRO A 160 10.13 3.23 2.78
CA PRO A 160 9.99 1.91 2.13
C PRO A 160 11.10 1.53 1.15
N ARG A 161 12.16 2.33 1.00
CA ARG A 161 13.17 2.14 -0.05
C ARG A 161 14.25 1.10 0.25
N TYR A 162 14.34 0.64 1.49
CA TYR A 162 15.36 -0.29 2.01
C TYR A 162 16.81 0.15 1.72
N ASN A 163 17.04 1.46 1.67
CA ASN A 163 18.41 1.99 1.60
C ASN A 163 19.15 1.67 2.90
N VAL A 164 20.42 1.31 2.76
CA VAL A 164 21.33 1.01 3.88
C VAL A 164 22.42 2.10 3.86
N PRO A 165 22.26 3.17 4.66
CA PRO A 165 23.14 4.33 4.62
C PRO A 165 24.57 3.99 5.06
N ASP A 166 25.53 4.80 4.61
CA ASP A 166 26.92 4.67 5.06
C ASP A 166 27.11 5.23 6.47
N LEU A 167 26.80 4.41 7.49
CA LEU A 167 26.79 4.82 8.89
C LEU A 167 28.13 5.41 9.35
N GLU A 168 29.25 4.81 8.97
CA GLU A 168 30.58 5.25 9.39
C GLU A 168 30.92 6.64 8.83
N ALA A 169 30.63 6.87 7.54
CA ALA A 169 30.86 8.16 6.90
C ALA A 169 29.94 9.24 7.48
N ILE A 170 28.66 8.94 7.69
CA ILE A 170 27.70 9.88 8.29
C ILE A 170 28.10 10.23 9.72
N ALA A 171 28.42 9.23 10.54
CA ALA A 171 28.85 9.44 11.93
C ALA A 171 30.10 10.34 11.97
N LYS A 172 31.11 10.02 11.16
CA LYS A 172 32.33 10.81 11.07
C LYS A 172 32.05 12.28 10.75
N LEU A 173 31.29 12.57 9.68
CA LEU A 173 31.01 13.94 9.28
C LEU A 173 30.11 14.70 10.29
N ALA A 174 29.18 14.00 10.95
CA ALA A 174 28.38 14.59 12.02
C ALA A 174 29.25 14.97 13.23
N HIS A 175 30.17 14.08 13.63
CA HIS A 175 31.11 14.31 14.73
C HIS A 175 32.12 15.42 14.44
N GLU A 176 32.61 15.54 13.20
CA GLU A 176 33.44 16.68 12.77
C GLU A 176 32.74 18.04 12.99
N LYS A 177 31.40 18.06 12.96
CA LYS A 177 30.58 19.24 13.26
C LYS A 177 30.04 19.31 14.69
N GLY A 178 30.42 18.35 15.53
CA GLY A 178 30.02 18.25 16.94
C GLY A 178 28.53 17.97 17.13
N VAL A 179 27.94 17.15 16.28
CA VAL A 179 26.53 16.74 16.32
C VAL A 179 26.45 15.21 16.47
N PRO A 180 25.62 14.68 17.38
CA PRO A 180 25.46 13.25 17.54
C PRO A 180 24.63 12.63 16.39
N LEU A 181 24.95 11.39 16.05
CA LEU A 181 24.17 10.55 15.15
C LEU A 181 23.15 9.71 15.93
N VAL A 182 21.87 9.90 15.61
CA VAL A 182 20.74 9.11 16.10
C VAL A 182 20.30 8.14 15.00
N VAL A 183 20.26 6.85 15.31
CA VAL A 183 19.86 5.81 14.35
C VAL A 183 18.61 5.09 14.85
N ASP A 184 17.53 5.10 14.08
CA ASP A 184 16.43 4.15 14.27
C ASP A 184 16.87 2.78 13.77
N ASN A 185 17.07 1.86 14.72
CA ASN A 185 17.51 0.51 14.44
C ASN A 185 16.37 -0.52 14.56
N THR A 186 15.12 -0.09 14.40
CA THR A 186 13.96 -0.98 14.43
C THR A 186 14.14 -2.16 13.47
N PHE A 187 14.59 -1.91 12.24
CA PHE A 187 14.85 -2.94 11.23
C PHE A 187 16.12 -3.75 11.49
N GLY A 188 17.04 -3.26 12.33
CA GLY A 188 18.18 -4.03 12.83
C GLY A 188 17.82 -5.11 13.85
N ALA A 189 16.55 -5.19 14.25
CA ALA A 189 16.00 -6.21 15.13
C ALA A 189 16.74 -6.33 16.48
N GLY A 190 16.87 -5.20 17.19
CA GLY A 190 17.50 -5.14 18.51
C GLY A 190 18.98 -5.51 18.49
N GLY A 191 19.70 -5.09 17.46
CA GLY A 191 21.14 -5.30 17.30
C GLY A 191 21.51 -6.56 16.53
N TYR A 192 20.55 -7.41 16.15
CA TYR A 192 20.85 -8.70 15.54
C TYR A 192 21.43 -8.57 14.12
N PHE A 193 20.75 -7.85 13.23
CA PHE A 193 21.25 -7.69 11.86
C PHE A 193 22.41 -6.70 11.79
N ILE A 194 22.35 -5.64 12.61
CA ILE A 194 23.32 -4.56 12.66
C ILE A 194 23.29 -3.92 14.05
N ARG A 195 24.46 -3.56 14.58
CA ARG A 195 24.62 -2.70 15.76
C ARG A 195 25.20 -1.36 15.33
N PRO A 196 24.38 -0.31 15.12
CA PRO A 196 24.86 0.99 14.64
C PRO A 196 25.94 1.61 15.53
N ILE A 197 25.96 1.30 16.82
CA ILE A 197 26.96 1.76 17.79
C ILE A 197 28.38 1.30 17.44
N ASP A 198 28.53 0.14 16.77
CA ASP A 198 29.81 -0.35 16.28
C ASP A 198 30.32 0.47 15.08
N HIS A 199 29.42 1.21 14.42
CA HIS A 199 29.68 2.01 13.22
C HIS A 199 29.59 3.52 13.48
N GLY A 200 29.65 3.94 14.75
CA GLY A 200 29.76 5.35 15.14
C GLY A 200 28.44 6.03 15.52
N ALA A 201 27.31 5.32 15.54
CA ALA A 201 26.08 5.89 16.10
C ALA A 201 26.23 6.19 17.59
N ASP A 202 25.73 7.35 18.03
CA ASP A 202 25.81 7.78 19.42
C ASP A 202 24.58 7.33 20.22
N ILE A 203 23.42 7.37 19.58
CA ILE A 203 22.12 7.03 20.17
C ILE A 203 21.37 6.13 19.20
N VAL A 204 20.81 5.04 19.71
CA VAL A 204 19.96 4.13 18.95
C VAL A 204 18.54 4.17 19.51
N VAL A 205 17.54 4.21 18.64
CA VAL A 205 16.13 4.10 19.04
C VAL A 205 15.49 2.91 18.35
N HIS A 206 14.55 2.27 19.05
CA HIS A 206 13.73 1.20 18.47
C HIS A 206 12.25 1.38 18.78
N SER A 207 11.44 0.94 17.83
CA SER A 207 10.13 0.39 18.14
C SER A 207 10.27 -1.07 18.60
N ALA A 208 10.27 -1.29 19.92
CA ALA A 208 10.27 -2.63 20.51
C ALA A 208 9.01 -3.45 20.13
N THR A 209 7.97 -2.77 19.66
CA THR A 209 6.75 -3.34 19.07
C THR A 209 6.99 -4.33 17.93
N LYS A 210 8.11 -4.16 17.20
CA LYS A 210 8.41 -4.92 15.97
C LYS A 210 9.17 -6.20 16.32
N TRP A 211 10.35 -6.44 15.75
CA TRP A 211 11.07 -7.71 15.92
C TRP A 211 11.46 -8.04 17.37
N ILE A 212 11.74 -7.04 18.21
CA ILE A 212 12.03 -7.24 19.64
C ILE A 212 10.87 -7.98 20.30
N GLY A 213 9.64 -7.47 20.14
CA GLY A 213 8.42 -8.13 20.61
C GLY A 213 8.05 -9.38 19.79
N GLY A 214 8.06 -9.29 18.47
CA GLY A 214 8.00 -10.42 17.53
C GLY A 214 6.64 -11.09 17.31
N HIS A 215 5.64 -10.80 18.15
CA HIS A 215 4.39 -11.57 18.22
C HIS A 215 3.13 -10.75 17.94
N GLY A 216 3.26 -9.46 17.62
CA GLY A 216 2.13 -8.58 17.31
C GLY A 216 1.25 -8.24 18.51
N THR A 217 1.75 -8.34 19.75
CA THR A 217 0.94 -8.24 20.98
C THR A 217 1.11 -6.93 21.74
N THR A 218 2.31 -6.32 21.71
CA THR A 218 2.71 -5.31 22.69
C THR A 218 3.34 -4.11 22.00
N ILE A 219 2.85 -2.90 22.31
CA ILE A 219 3.50 -1.65 21.90
C ILE A 219 4.56 -1.28 22.92
N GLY A 220 5.75 -0.93 22.45
CA GLY A 220 6.85 -0.44 23.26
C GLY A 220 7.94 0.21 22.42
N GLY A 221 8.78 1.00 23.07
CA GLY A 221 9.98 1.59 22.49
C GLY A 221 11.15 1.52 23.47
N VAL A 222 12.35 1.76 22.97
CA VAL A 222 13.57 1.82 23.78
C VAL A 222 14.59 2.74 23.13
N ILE A 223 15.26 3.53 23.95
CA ILE A 223 16.38 4.40 23.60
C ILE A 223 17.63 3.76 24.20
N VAL A 224 18.68 3.60 23.42
CA VAL A 224 19.97 3.06 23.85
C VAL A 224 21.03 4.12 23.64
N ASP A 225 21.82 4.38 24.68
CA ASP A 225 22.94 5.31 24.65
C ASP A 225 24.24 4.54 24.46
N SER A 226 25.08 4.97 23.52
CA SER A 226 26.40 4.39 23.30
C SER A 226 27.40 4.78 24.39
N GLY A 227 27.18 5.93 25.05
CA GLY A 227 28.14 6.56 25.96
C GLY A 227 29.42 7.06 25.30
N LYS A 228 29.46 7.15 23.97
CA LYS A 228 30.66 7.53 23.19
C LYS A 228 30.70 9.00 22.80
N PHE A 229 29.55 9.69 22.73
CA PHE A 229 29.52 11.10 22.38
C PHE A 229 30.04 11.97 23.54
N ASP A 230 31.04 12.80 23.28
CA ASP A 230 31.63 13.70 24.28
C ASP A 230 30.77 14.95 24.47
N TRP A 231 29.78 14.86 25.38
CA TRP A 231 28.91 15.98 25.73
C TRP A 231 29.68 17.16 26.34
N GLY A 232 30.80 16.91 27.01
CA GLY A 232 31.65 17.95 27.60
C GLY A 232 32.31 18.83 26.55
N LYS A 233 32.95 18.20 25.56
CA LYS A 233 33.58 18.89 24.41
C LYS A 233 32.56 19.72 23.63
N HIS A 234 31.31 19.27 23.55
CA HIS A 234 30.24 19.92 22.82
C HIS A 234 29.25 20.70 23.71
N GLY A 235 29.66 21.05 24.94
CA GLY A 235 28.82 21.72 25.93
C GLY A 235 28.21 23.04 25.47
N ALA A 236 28.90 23.82 24.64
CA ALA A 236 28.34 25.07 24.08
C ALA A 236 27.11 24.81 23.19
N ARG A 237 27.07 23.66 22.49
CA ARG A 237 25.91 23.24 21.69
C ARG A 237 24.85 22.57 22.55
N PHE A 238 25.25 21.86 23.60
CA PHE A 238 24.36 21.13 24.49
C PHE A 238 24.49 21.62 25.94
N PRO A 239 24.18 22.89 26.24
CA PRO A 239 24.37 23.46 27.57
C PRO A 239 23.57 22.68 28.63
N GLN A 240 22.42 22.12 28.26
CA GLN A 240 21.61 21.28 29.14
C GLN A 240 22.29 20.00 29.64
N MET A 241 23.42 19.59 29.05
CA MET A 241 24.21 18.44 29.51
C MET A 241 25.30 18.85 30.51
N VAL A 242 25.80 20.09 30.46
CA VAL A 242 27.00 20.53 31.20
C VAL A 242 26.72 21.64 32.22
N GLU A 243 25.69 22.46 31.99
CA GLU A 243 25.29 23.53 32.89
C GLU A 243 24.44 23.00 34.06
N PRO A 244 24.35 23.76 35.19
CA PRO A 244 23.53 23.39 36.33
C PRO A 244 22.05 23.21 35.94
N SER A 245 21.47 22.05 36.23
CA SER A 245 20.03 21.79 36.00
C SER A 245 19.17 22.40 37.11
N GLU A 246 18.23 23.27 36.72
CA GLU A 246 17.22 23.83 37.63
C GLU A 246 16.33 22.73 38.24
N GLY A 247 15.96 21.74 37.42
CA GLY A 247 15.11 20.60 37.84
C GLY A 247 15.77 19.66 38.83
N TYR A 248 17.08 19.81 39.04
CA TYR A 248 17.91 19.01 39.96
C TYR A 248 18.81 19.88 40.84
N HIS A 249 18.34 21.06 41.25
CA HIS A 249 18.99 21.93 42.26
C HIS A 249 20.46 22.28 41.95
N GLY A 250 20.76 22.53 40.68
CA GLY A 250 22.09 22.91 40.22
C GLY A 250 23.03 21.74 39.91
N LEU A 251 22.53 20.50 39.87
CA LEU A 251 23.30 19.34 39.44
C LEU A 251 23.82 19.53 38.02
N LYS A 252 25.12 19.30 37.81
CA LYS A 252 25.73 19.26 36.48
C LYS A 252 25.82 17.83 35.99
N PHE A 253 25.00 17.47 35.00
CA PHE A 253 24.85 16.07 34.57
C PHE A 253 26.15 15.47 34.03
N TRP A 254 26.88 16.18 33.17
CA TRP A 254 28.14 15.68 32.60
C TRP A 254 29.21 15.45 33.66
N GLU A 255 29.38 16.40 34.58
CA GLU A 255 30.33 16.28 35.68
C GLU A 255 30.01 15.10 36.60
N THR A 256 28.72 14.83 36.82
CA THR A 256 28.27 13.78 37.74
C THR A 256 28.28 12.39 37.12
N PHE A 257 27.84 12.25 35.86
CA PHE A 257 27.53 10.96 35.25
C PHE A 257 28.43 10.58 34.07
N GLY A 258 29.22 11.52 33.52
CA GLY A 258 30.11 11.26 32.39
C GLY A 258 29.38 10.56 31.22
N ALA A 259 29.88 9.41 30.81
CA ALA A 259 29.40 8.70 29.62
C ALA A 259 27.89 8.40 29.59
N ILE A 260 27.22 8.25 30.74
CA ILE A 260 25.78 7.95 30.80
C ILE A 260 24.88 9.20 30.96
N THR A 261 25.45 10.40 30.82
CA THR A 261 24.72 11.67 31.04
C THR A 261 23.44 11.78 30.20
N PHE A 262 23.50 11.46 28.91
CA PHE A 262 22.35 11.60 28.03
C PHE A 262 21.19 10.72 28.50
N ILE A 263 21.44 9.42 28.69
CA ILE A 263 20.37 8.49 29.07
C ILE A 263 19.81 8.72 30.47
N ILE A 264 20.64 9.18 31.42
CA ILE A 264 20.16 9.61 32.73
C ILE A 264 19.24 10.81 32.58
N ARG A 265 19.62 11.82 31.81
CA ARG A 265 18.79 13.01 31.62
C ARG A 265 17.47 12.69 30.91
N VAL A 266 17.49 11.79 29.93
CA VAL A 266 16.27 11.23 29.32
C VAL A 266 15.36 10.61 30.38
N ARG A 267 15.89 9.82 31.32
CA ARG A 267 15.08 9.19 32.37
C ARG A 267 14.51 10.21 33.36
N VAL A 268 15.36 11.09 33.87
CA VAL A 268 15.07 11.86 35.09
C VAL A 268 14.43 13.21 34.80
N GLU A 269 14.61 13.76 33.61
CA GLU A 269 13.89 14.97 33.16
C GLU A 269 12.77 14.59 32.18
N ILE A 270 13.11 13.93 31.07
CA ILE A 270 12.16 13.76 29.98
C ILE A 270 11.08 12.72 30.28
N LEU A 271 11.45 11.49 30.60
CA LEU A 271 10.50 10.42 30.92
C LEU A 271 9.70 10.75 32.18
N ARG A 272 10.36 11.34 33.19
CA ARG A 272 9.70 11.82 34.41
C ARG A 272 8.57 12.79 34.04
N ASP A 273 8.86 13.84 33.29
CA ASP A 273 7.90 14.94 33.14
C ASP A 273 6.88 14.69 32.02
N LEU A 274 7.28 13.97 30.94
CA LEU A 274 6.36 13.55 29.87
C LEU A 274 5.48 12.35 30.27
N GLY A 275 6.01 11.43 31.07
CA GLY A 275 5.27 10.26 31.57
C GLY A 275 5.03 9.13 30.57
N ALA A 276 5.74 9.09 29.44
CA ALA A 276 5.59 8.04 28.42
C ALA A 276 6.31 6.72 28.80
N CYS A 277 6.04 6.21 30.01
CA CYS A 277 6.69 5.01 30.57
C CYS A 277 6.12 3.69 30.05
N LEU A 278 6.97 2.67 29.97
CA LEU A 278 6.56 1.32 29.59
C LEU A 278 5.90 0.58 30.77
N SER A 279 4.81 -0.14 30.50
CA SER A 279 4.15 -1.01 31.49
C SER A 279 5.04 -2.21 31.86
N PRO A 280 5.09 -2.65 33.15
CA PRO A 280 5.85 -3.84 33.53
C PRO A 280 5.32 -5.12 32.87
N PHE A 281 4.02 -5.21 32.57
CA PHE A 281 3.46 -6.33 31.80
C PHE A 281 3.96 -6.32 30.35
N ALA A 282 4.04 -5.13 29.74
CA ALA A 282 4.57 -4.96 28.39
C ALA A 282 6.07 -5.30 28.36
N ALA A 283 6.86 -4.82 29.32
CA ALA A 283 8.26 -5.16 29.45
C ALA A 283 8.50 -6.67 29.59
N GLN A 284 7.67 -7.36 30.38
CA GLN A 284 7.76 -8.82 30.48
C GLN A 284 7.48 -9.50 29.13
N GLN A 285 6.41 -9.11 28.43
CA GLN A 285 6.09 -9.69 27.11
C GLN A 285 7.21 -9.46 26.10
N LEU A 286 7.82 -8.27 26.11
CA LEU A 286 8.97 -7.96 25.26
C LEU A 286 10.20 -8.78 25.65
N LEU A 287 10.43 -9.06 26.94
CA LEU A 287 11.50 -9.96 27.39
C LEU A 287 11.32 -11.38 26.84
N ILE A 288 10.10 -11.93 26.87
CA ILE A 288 9.80 -13.23 26.23
C ILE A 288 10.12 -13.17 24.73
N GLY A 289 9.75 -12.07 24.07
CA GLY A 289 10.11 -11.84 22.67
C GLY A 289 11.62 -11.91 22.44
N ILE A 290 12.40 -11.17 23.24
CA ILE A 290 13.87 -11.09 23.13
C ILE A 290 14.54 -12.46 23.26
N GLU A 291 14.04 -13.34 24.13
CA GLU A 291 14.65 -14.67 24.36
C GLU A 291 14.74 -15.53 23.09
N THR A 292 13.91 -15.24 22.08
CA THR A 292 13.87 -15.95 20.78
C THR A 292 14.24 -15.06 19.59
N LEU A 293 14.76 -13.85 19.84
CA LEU A 293 14.99 -12.82 18.82
C LEU A 293 15.91 -13.29 17.70
N SER A 294 17.08 -13.82 18.02
CA SER A 294 18.02 -14.37 17.01
C SER A 294 17.38 -15.47 16.15
N LEU A 295 16.72 -16.45 16.78
CA LEU A 295 16.08 -17.58 16.09
C LEU A 295 15.01 -17.10 15.10
N ARG A 296 14.18 -16.14 15.50
CA ARG A 296 13.16 -15.55 14.63
C ARG A 296 13.80 -14.71 13.53
N ALA A 297 14.79 -13.89 13.85
CA ALA A 297 15.48 -13.03 12.88
C ALA A 297 16.17 -13.84 11.78
N GLU A 298 16.81 -14.96 12.11
CA GLU A 298 17.38 -15.90 11.15
C GLU A 298 16.32 -16.42 10.18
N ARG A 299 15.21 -16.92 10.72
CA ARG A 299 14.12 -17.44 9.89
C ARG A 299 13.49 -16.35 9.02
N HIS A 300 13.28 -15.15 9.56
CA HIS A 300 12.80 -14.01 8.78
C HIS A 300 13.72 -13.70 7.60
N ALA A 301 15.03 -13.62 7.82
CA ALA A 301 16.00 -13.31 6.77
C ALA A 301 16.10 -14.42 5.72
N GLN A 302 16.10 -15.69 6.15
CA GLN A 302 16.11 -16.85 5.24
C GLN A 302 14.86 -16.86 4.35
N ASN A 303 13.68 -16.71 4.95
CA ASN A 303 12.41 -16.69 4.22
C ASN A 303 12.35 -15.48 3.27
N ALA A 304 12.77 -14.30 3.72
CA ALA A 304 12.75 -13.09 2.90
C ALA A 304 13.66 -13.19 1.68
N LEU A 305 14.88 -13.70 1.84
CA LEU A 305 15.80 -13.91 0.71
C LEU A 305 15.26 -14.94 -0.28
N ALA A 306 14.69 -16.06 0.21
CA ALA A 306 14.10 -17.09 -0.64
C ALA A 306 12.90 -16.55 -1.43
N LEU A 307 12.00 -15.82 -0.76
CA LEU A 307 10.84 -15.19 -1.40
C LEU A 307 11.27 -14.12 -2.41
N ALA A 308 12.25 -13.27 -2.07
CA ALA A 308 12.78 -12.25 -2.98
C ALA A 308 13.30 -12.86 -4.29
N LYS A 309 14.09 -13.94 -4.20
CA LYS A 309 14.59 -14.69 -5.37
C LYS A 309 13.47 -15.34 -6.17
N HIS A 310 12.45 -15.89 -5.50
CA HIS A 310 11.30 -16.45 -6.18
C HIS A 310 10.54 -15.37 -6.98
N LEU A 311 10.30 -14.21 -6.35
CA LEU A 311 9.59 -13.09 -6.98
C LEU A 311 10.38 -12.46 -8.15
N GLU A 312 11.71 -12.36 -8.08
CA GLU A 312 12.54 -11.89 -9.21
C GLU A 312 12.34 -12.73 -10.49
N ASN A 313 12.06 -14.02 -10.33
CA ASN A 313 11.85 -14.95 -11.43
C ASN A 313 10.38 -15.07 -11.87
N SER A 314 9.45 -14.38 -11.20
CA SER A 314 8.02 -14.49 -11.48
C SER A 314 7.62 -13.70 -12.74
N PRO A 315 6.89 -14.29 -13.69
CA PRO A 315 6.44 -13.57 -14.88
C PRO A 315 5.41 -12.48 -14.57
N TYR A 316 4.87 -12.42 -13.35
CA TYR A 316 3.86 -11.46 -12.89
C TYR A 316 4.46 -10.27 -12.11
N VAL A 317 5.76 -10.30 -11.82
CA VAL A 317 6.46 -9.27 -11.03
C VAL A 317 7.35 -8.45 -11.96
N SER A 318 7.27 -7.12 -11.84
CA SER A 318 8.05 -6.16 -12.64
C SER A 318 9.44 -5.93 -12.07
N TRP A 319 9.53 -5.84 -10.75
CA TRP A 319 10.75 -5.54 -10.01
C TRP A 319 10.61 -6.03 -8.57
N VAL A 320 11.74 -6.31 -7.91
CA VAL A 320 11.83 -6.65 -6.48
C VAL A 320 12.86 -5.75 -5.83
N SER A 321 12.55 -5.23 -4.64
CA SER A 321 13.45 -4.45 -3.81
C SER A 321 13.69 -5.18 -2.49
N TYR A 322 14.88 -5.75 -2.34
CA TYR A 322 15.35 -6.40 -1.12
C TYR A 322 16.87 -6.25 -1.01
N PRO A 323 17.44 -5.76 0.11
CA PRO A 323 18.87 -5.51 0.23
C PRO A 323 19.77 -6.73 0.02
N GLY A 324 19.24 -7.95 0.18
CA GLY A 324 19.97 -9.19 -0.05
C GLY A 324 20.09 -9.61 -1.51
N LEU A 325 19.43 -8.92 -2.45
CA LEU A 325 19.55 -9.19 -3.89
C LEU A 325 20.74 -8.42 -4.48
N PRO A 326 21.58 -9.05 -5.34
CA PRO A 326 22.68 -8.35 -6.02
C PRO A 326 22.25 -7.18 -6.91
N SER A 327 21.00 -7.19 -7.36
CA SER A 327 20.37 -6.14 -8.15
C SER A 327 20.03 -4.88 -7.34
N HIS A 328 20.01 -4.98 -6.00
CA HIS A 328 19.60 -3.89 -5.14
C HIS A 328 20.70 -2.81 -5.07
N PRO A 329 20.39 -1.50 -5.23
CA PRO A 329 21.40 -0.44 -5.25
C PRO A 329 22.27 -0.35 -3.99
N TYR A 330 21.73 -0.78 -2.85
CA TYR A 330 22.44 -0.79 -1.55
C TYR A 330 23.01 -2.15 -1.16
N HIS A 331 23.09 -3.13 -2.08
CA HIS A 331 23.53 -4.50 -1.74
C HIS A 331 24.93 -4.54 -1.10
N GLU A 332 25.87 -3.73 -1.60
CA GLU A 332 27.24 -3.71 -1.05
C GLU A 332 27.30 -3.09 0.35
N ASN A 333 26.56 -1.99 0.60
CA ASN A 333 26.42 -1.46 1.96
C ASN A 333 25.70 -2.46 2.87
N ALA A 334 24.66 -3.12 2.37
CA ALA A 334 23.94 -4.14 3.12
C ALA A 334 24.86 -5.31 3.51
N LYS A 335 25.75 -5.77 2.62
CA LYS A 335 26.77 -6.79 2.94
C LYS A 335 27.79 -6.30 3.97
N LYS A 336 28.17 -5.03 3.93
CA LYS A 336 29.09 -4.42 4.89
C LYS A 336 28.48 -4.39 6.30
N TYR A 337 27.24 -3.93 6.40
CA TYR A 337 26.62 -3.57 7.68
C TYR A 337 25.67 -4.63 8.26
N LEU A 338 24.94 -5.38 7.41
CA LEU A 338 23.96 -6.38 7.84
C LEU A 338 24.58 -7.78 7.91
N THR A 339 25.38 -8.02 8.95
CA THR A 339 26.28 -9.18 9.03
C THR A 339 25.59 -10.53 9.31
N ARG A 340 24.32 -10.52 9.74
CA ARG A 340 23.56 -11.72 10.11
C ARG A 340 22.27 -11.91 9.30
N GLY A 341 22.27 -11.43 8.06
CA GLY A 341 21.12 -11.48 7.14
C GLY A 341 20.58 -10.10 6.80
N PHE A 342 19.81 -10.01 5.71
CA PHE A 342 19.45 -8.75 5.07
C PHE A 342 18.07 -8.20 5.49
N GLY A 343 17.63 -8.52 6.70
CA GLY A 343 16.32 -8.15 7.22
C GLY A 343 15.16 -9.01 6.69
N GLY A 344 13.95 -8.74 7.20
CA GLY A 344 12.74 -9.54 6.94
C GLY A 344 11.65 -8.83 6.14
N VAL A 345 11.97 -7.73 5.46
CA VAL A 345 10.98 -6.95 4.68
C VAL A 345 11.48 -6.77 3.26
N LEU A 346 10.58 -6.92 2.29
CA LEU A 346 10.82 -6.65 0.89
C LEU A 346 9.63 -5.93 0.27
N SER A 347 9.85 -5.30 -0.89
CA SER A 347 8.78 -4.80 -1.75
C SER A 347 8.94 -5.33 -3.15
N PHE A 348 7.84 -5.40 -3.88
CA PHE A 348 7.85 -5.77 -5.28
C PHE A 348 6.74 -5.03 -6.04
N GLY A 349 6.96 -4.85 -7.34
CA GLY A 349 6.00 -4.26 -8.26
C GLY A 349 5.27 -5.31 -9.07
N VAL A 350 3.95 -5.18 -9.21
CA VAL A 350 3.13 -6.09 -10.02
C VAL A 350 3.11 -5.66 -11.49
N LYS A 351 3.30 -6.61 -12.43
CA LYS A 351 3.21 -6.32 -13.87
C LYS A 351 1.82 -5.86 -14.28
N GLY A 352 1.77 -4.72 -14.96
CA GLY A 352 0.55 -4.12 -15.50
C GLY A 352 -0.14 -3.13 -14.58
N GLY A 353 0.36 -2.91 -13.35
CA GLY A 353 -0.14 -1.90 -12.42
C GLY A 353 -1.59 -2.13 -11.93
N GLY A 354 -2.01 -1.36 -10.93
CA GLY A 354 -3.42 -1.25 -10.51
C GLY A 354 -4.09 -2.52 -9.96
N ALA A 355 -3.33 -3.61 -9.77
CA ALA A 355 -3.80 -4.88 -9.19
C ALA A 355 -3.33 -5.08 -7.73
N GLY A 356 -2.60 -4.11 -7.17
CA GLY A 356 -1.89 -4.25 -5.90
C GLY A 356 -2.82 -4.58 -4.73
N SER A 357 -3.91 -3.83 -4.57
CA SER A 357 -4.91 -4.08 -3.52
C SER A 357 -5.62 -5.42 -3.71
N GLN A 358 -5.99 -5.79 -4.94
CA GLN A 358 -6.67 -7.07 -5.22
C GLN A 358 -5.78 -8.30 -4.98
N ILE A 359 -4.45 -8.14 -5.13
CA ILE A 359 -3.48 -9.17 -4.77
C ILE A 359 -3.39 -9.30 -3.26
N VAL A 360 -3.25 -8.18 -2.54
CA VAL A 360 -3.20 -8.18 -1.08
C VAL A 360 -4.47 -8.80 -0.48
N ASP A 361 -5.64 -8.46 -1.00
CA ASP A 361 -6.93 -9.03 -0.58
C ASP A 361 -7.14 -10.48 -1.04
N GLY A 362 -6.31 -10.95 -1.98
CA GLY A 362 -6.38 -12.29 -2.55
C GLY A 362 -5.67 -13.36 -1.74
N PHE A 363 -4.68 -12.97 -0.93
CA PHE A 363 -3.91 -13.89 -0.08
C PHE A 363 -4.82 -14.68 0.89
N LYS A 364 -4.41 -15.90 1.19
CA LYS A 364 -5.13 -16.81 2.09
C LYS A 364 -4.40 -17.06 3.39
N LEU A 365 -3.08 -17.07 3.34
CA LEU A 365 -2.20 -17.18 4.50
C LEU A 365 -1.75 -15.79 4.97
N ILE A 366 -1.32 -14.97 4.02
CA ILE A 366 -0.71 -13.66 4.30
C ILE A 366 -1.79 -12.66 4.74
N SER A 367 -1.54 -11.97 5.85
CA SER A 367 -2.52 -11.04 6.44
C SER A 367 -2.35 -9.61 5.92
N ASN A 368 -3.45 -8.94 5.56
CA ASN A 368 -3.46 -7.53 5.17
C ASN A 368 -3.52 -6.62 6.42
N LEU A 369 -2.41 -6.00 6.81
CA LEU A 369 -2.38 -4.98 7.87
C LEU A 369 -1.12 -4.09 7.86
N ALA A 370 -1.22 -2.94 8.51
CA ALA A 370 -0.14 -1.97 8.64
C ALA A 370 0.83 -2.29 9.80
N ASN A 371 1.48 -3.46 9.78
CA ASN A 371 2.54 -3.84 10.73
C ASN A 371 3.75 -4.48 10.03
N VAL A 372 4.88 -4.62 10.72
CA VAL A 372 6.08 -5.36 10.28
C VAL A 372 6.72 -6.09 11.46
N GLY A 373 7.49 -7.15 11.20
CA GLY A 373 8.27 -7.88 12.21
C GLY A 373 7.45 -8.75 13.16
N ASP A 374 6.21 -9.10 12.80
CA ASP A 374 5.45 -10.19 13.44
C ASP A 374 5.94 -11.54 12.87
N SER A 375 5.74 -12.61 13.64
CA SER A 375 6.03 -13.99 13.22
C SER A 375 5.13 -14.46 12.08
N LYS A 376 3.99 -13.79 11.83
CA LYS A 376 3.11 -14.06 10.68
C LYS A 376 3.53 -13.18 9.52
N THR A 377 3.43 -13.70 8.30
CA THR A 377 3.68 -12.94 7.08
C THR A 377 2.57 -11.93 6.86
N LEU A 378 2.95 -10.67 6.65
CA LEU A 378 2.04 -9.54 6.49
C LEU A 378 2.26 -8.88 5.13
N ALA A 379 1.17 -8.50 4.48
CA ALA A 379 1.18 -7.72 3.24
C ALA A 379 0.45 -6.40 3.45
N ILE A 380 0.86 -5.39 2.68
CA ILE A 380 0.10 -4.16 2.52
C ILE A 380 0.38 -3.54 1.16
N HIS A 381 -0.60 -2.84 0.62
CA HIS A 381 -0.47 -2.04 -0.60
C HIS A 381 -0.38 -0.55 -0.21
N PRO A 382 0.83 0.04 -0.10
CA PRO A 382 0.99 1.35 0.53
C PRO A 382 0.28 2.49 -0.18
N TRP A 383 0.22 2.45 -1.52
CA TRP A 383 -0.40 3.48 -2.36
C TRP A 383 -1.87 3.75 -2.00
N SER A 384 -2.65 2.69 -1.73
CA SER A 384 -4.08 2.78 -1.41
C SER A 384 -4.39 2.66 0.08
N THR A 385 -3.39 2.72 0.96
CA THR A 385 -3.58 2.55 2.41
C THR A 385 -2.71 3.51 3.21
N THR A 386 -1.51 3.09 3.63
CA THR A 386 -0.63 3.84 4.53
C THR A 386 -0.22 5.22 4.02
N HIS A 387 -0.25 5.44 2.70
CA HIS A 387 0.11 6.71 2.07
C HIS A 387 -1.09 7.36 1.36
N GLU A 388 -2.32 6.92 1.64
CA GLU A 388 -3.55 7.46 1.03
C GLU A 388 -3.73 8.97 1.31
N GLN A 389 -3.23 9.44 2.46
CA GLN A 389 -3.31 10.85 2.87
C GLN A 389 -2.37 11.78 2.09
N LEU A 390 -1.43 11.25 1.30
CA LEU A 390 -0.49 12.01 0.49
C LEU A 390 -1.04 12.26 -0.91
N SER A 391 -0.61 13.33 -1.58
CA SER A 391 -0.86 13.47 -3.01
C SER A 391 -0.14 12.38 -3.80
N ASP A 392 -0.56 12.11 -5.04
CA ASP A 392 0.08 11.08 -5.87
C ASP A 392 1.54 11.43 -6.19
N GLU A 393 1.87 12.72 -6.32
CA GLU A 393 3.25 13.20 -6.46
C GLU A 393 4.05 12.96 -5.18
N GLU A 394 3.46 13.20 -4.00
CA GLU A 394 4.11 12.95 -2.71
C GLU A 394 4.34 11.44 -2.47
N LYS A 395 3.37 10.59 -2.84
CA LYS A 395 3.52 9.12 -2.83
C LYS A 395 4.71 8.71 -3.70
N ALA A 396 4.73 9.14 -4.96
CA ALA A 396 5.81 8.82 -5.89
C ALA A 396 7.18 9.31 -5.39
N ALA A 397 7.26 10.54 -4.87
CA ALA A 397 8.48 11.11 -4.30
C ALA A 397 9.00 10.28 -3.10
N SER A 398 8.10 9.77 -2.26
CA SER A 398 8.46 8.88 -1.14
C SER A 398 8.92 7.47 -1.59
N GLY A 399 8.83 7.15 -2.89
CA GLY A 399 9.15 5.83 -3.43
C GLY A 399 7.98 4.83 -3.36
N VAL A 400 6.76 5.32 -3.12
CA VAL A 400 5.55 4.51 -3.14
C VAL A 400 4.92 4.63 -4.53
N THR A 401 4.95 3.55 -5.31
CA THR A 401 4.32 3.46 -6.63
C THR A 401 3.02 2.67 -6.55
N GLU A 402 2.11 2.88 -7.52
CA GLU A 402 0.80 2.21 -7.56
C GLU A 402 0.89 0.67 -7.69
N ASP A 403 2.02 0.15 -8.18
CA ASP A 403 2.25 -1.28 -8.30
C ASP A 403 2.93 -1.90 -7.07
N LEU A 404 3.37 -1.09 -6.10
CA LEU A 404 4.19 -1.52 -4.96
C LEU A 404 3.34 -2.27 -3.92
N ILE A 405 3.74 -3.51 -3.63
CA ILE A 405 3.30 -4.26 -2.46
C ILE A 405 4.47 -4.40 -1.51
N ARG A 406 4.25 -4.16 -0.22
CA ARG A 406 5.22 -4.42 0.84
C ARG A 406 4.87 -5.71 1.56
N ILE A 407 5.87 -6.56 1.76
CA ILE A 407 5.76 -7.82 2.50
C ILE A 407 6.70 -7.77 3.70
N SER A 408 6.15 -7.91 4.90
CA SER A 408 6.90 -8.30 6.09
C SER A 408 6.85 -9.82 6.19
N VAL A 409 7.94 -10.48 5.84
CA VAL A 409 8.00 -11.94 5.77
C VAL A 409 8.05 -12.51 7.17
N GLY A 410 7.19 -13.48 7.47
CA GLY A 410 7.08 -14.14 8.77
C GLY A 410 8.01 -15.35 8.91
N THR A 411 7.69 -16.20 9.88
CA THR A 411 8.46 -17.41 10.23
C THR A 411 7.78 -18.71 9.80
N GLU A 412 6.72 -18.64 8.99
CA GLU A 412 6.08 -19.81 8.40
C GLU A 412 7.05 -20.64 7.54
N HIS A 413 6.62 -21.82 7.11
CA HIS A 413 7.36 -22.58 6.12
C HIS A 413 7.40 -21.80 4.80
N ILE A 414 8.58 -21.64 4.19
CA ILE A 414 8.75 -20.81 3.00
C ILE A 414 7.90 -21.29 1.81
N ASP A 415 7.76 -22.60 1.64
CA ASP A 415 6.94 -23.16 0.56
C ASP A 415 5.46 -22.79 0.68
N ASP A 416 4.93 -22.66 1.89
CA ASP A 416 3.54 -22.25 2.11
C ASP A 416 3.33 -20.77 1.79
N ILE A 417 4.32 -19.94 2.12
CA ILE A 417 4.33 -18.52 1.73
C ILE A 417 4.35 -18.42 0.20
N ILE A 418 5.28 -19.11 -0.46
CA ILE A 418 5.41 -19.11 -1.93
C ILE A 418 4.11 -19.63 -2.59
N ALA A 419 3.53 -20.71 -2.08
CA ALA A 419 2.28 -21.26 -2.60
C ALA A 419 1.13 -20.25 -2.55
N ASP A 420 1.05 -19.40 -1.52
CA ASP A 420 0.02 -18.35 -1.44
C ASP A 420 0.23 -17.27 -2.52
N PHE A 421 1.49 -16.92 -2.85
CA PHE A 421 1.81 -16.06 -4.00
C PHE A 421 1.45 -16.70 -5.34
N GLU A 422 1.82 -17.97 -5.55
CA GLU A 422 1.54 -18.72 -6.79
C GLU A 422 0.04 -18.91 -7.01
N HIS A 423 -0.74 -19.02 -5.93
CA HIS A 423 -2.19 -19.04 -6.01
C HIS A 423 -2.78 -17.68 -6.42
N CYS A 424 -2.28 -16.60 -5.82
CA CYS A 424 -2.87 -15.27 -5.91
C CYS A 424 -2.48 -14.53 -7.21
N LEU A 425 -1.16 -14.44 -7.51
CA LEU A 425 -0.63 -13.59 -8.58
C LEU A 425 -1.21 -13.89 -9.96
N PRO A 426 -1.25 -15.16 -10.44
CA PRO A 426 -1.73 -15.46 -11.79
C PRO A 426 -3.22 -15.09 -11.95
N ARG A 427 -4.05 -15.46 -10.97
CA ARG A 427 -5.50 -15.23 -11.02
C ARG A 427 -5.82 -13.75 -11.09
N ARG A 428 -5.22 -12.95 -10.20
CA ARG A 428 -5.47 -11.51 -10.11
C ARG A 428 -4.90 -10.74 -11.29
N CYS A 429 -3.70 -11.09 -11.76
CA CYS A 429 -3.12 -10.46 -12.94
C CYS A 429 -3.95 -10.73 -14.21
N ILE A 430 -4.47 -11.95 -14.37
CA ILE A 430 -5.34 -12.30 -15.51
C ILE A 430 -6.68 -11.57 -15.43
N GLU A 431 -7.31 -11.51 -14.26
CA GLU A 431 -8.54 -10.76 -14.02
C GLU A 431 -8.36 -9.27 -14.35
N GLN A 432 -7.27 -8.65 -13.90
CA GLN A 432 -6.98 -7.24 -14.17
C GLN A 432 -6.76 -6.99 -15.67
N ARG A 433 -5.99 -7.83 -16.37
CA ARG A 433 -5.81 -7.71 -17.83
C ARG A 433 -7.13 -7.81 -18.59
N LYS A 434 -8.03 -8.71 -18.19
CA LYS A 434 -9.37 -8.82 -18.76
C LYS A 434 -10.20 -7.55 -18.53
N ARG A 435 -10.10 -6.98 -17.33
CA ARG A 435 -10.79 -5.72 -16.97
C ARG A 435 -10.27 -4.54 -17.79
N ILE A 436 -8.95 -4.36 -17.90
CA ILE A 436 -8.33 -3.32 -18.72
C ILE A 436 -8.73 -3.48 -20.19
N ALA A 437 -8.67 -4.70 -20.74
CA ALA A 437 -9.08 -4.96 -22.11
C ALA A 437 -10.58 -4.67 -22.36
N SER A 438 -11.44 -4.96 -21.38
CA SER A 438 -12.87 -4.61 -21.44
C SER A 438 -13.09 -3.10 -21.42
N ASN A 439 -12.38 -2.38 -20.55
CA ASN A 439 -12.47 -0.93 -20.43
C ASN A 439 -11.94 -0.21 -21.69
N ALA A 440 -10.81 -0.66 -22.23
CA ALA A 440 -10.26 -0.14 -23.48
C ALA A 440 -11.21 -0.39 -24.66
N LYS A 441 -11.84 -1.58 -24.73
CA LYS A 441 -12.88 -1.86 -25.73
C LYS A 441 -14.11 -0.96 -25.56
N MET A 442 -14.55 -0.70 -24.34
CA MET A 442 -15.66 0.22 -24.05
C MET A 442 -15.31 1.67 -24.41
N GLN A 443 -14.09 2.12 -24.13
CA GLN A 443 -13.62 3.47 -24.52
C GLN A 443 -13.49 3.60 -26.03
N LEU A 444 -12.96 2.58 -26.73
CA LEU A 444 -12.90 2.55 -28.18
C LEU A 444 -14.32 2.55 -28.78
N LEU A 445 -15.25 1.78 -28.21
CA LEU A 445 -16.65 1.78 -28.62
C LEU A 445 -17.30 3.15 -28.41
N ASN A 446 -17.08 3.79 -27.26
CA ASN A 446 -17.58 5.13 -26.98
C ASN A 446 -16.95 6.22 -27.85
N ALA A 447 -15.69 6.05 -28.27
CA ALA A 447 -15.02 6.93 -29.23
C ALA A 447 -15.49 6.70 -30.68
N LEU A 448 -15.91 5.48 -31.02
CA LEU A 448 -16.46 5.12 -32.33
C LEU A 448 -17.98 5.37 -32.44
N LEU A 449 -18.71 5.46 -31.33
CA LEU A 449 -20.16 5.72 -31.29
C LEU A 449 -20.54 7.02 -32.03
N PRO A 450 -19.81 8.14 -31.89
CA PRO A 450 -20.06 9.35 -32.67
C PRO A 450 -19.77 9.19 -34.17
N LEU A 451 -18.79 8.35 -34.55
CA LEU A 451 -18.42 8.05 -35.93
C LEU A 451 -19.44 7.13 -36.63
N LEU A 452 -20.05 6.21 -35.88
CA LEU A 452 -21.17 5.37 -36.34
C LEU A 452 -22.50 6.15 -36.42
N GLY A 453 -22.60 7.31 -35.76
CA GLY A 453 -23.75 8.21 -35.82
C GLY A 453 -23.95 8.93 -37.16
N ALA A 454 -23.02 8.78 -38.11
CA ALA A 454 -23.09 9.40 -39.44
C ALA A 454 -23.71 8.50 -40.53
N LEU A 455 -24.28 7.35 -40.17
CA LEU A 455 -25.12 6.53 -41.06
C LEU A 455 -26.60 6.67 -40.66
N PRO A 456 -27.51 6.99 -41.60
CA PRO A 456 -28.93 7.15 -41.31
C PRO A 456 -29.60 5.77 -41.20
N PHE A 457 -29.22 4.99 -40.19
CA PHE A 457 -30.04 3.90 -39.67
C PHE A 457 -30.13 4.08 -38.17
N ALA A 458 -31.22 4.73 -37.76
CA ALA A 458 -31.61 4.91 -36.38
C ALA A 458 -31.78 3.53 -35.68
N PHE A 459 -30.72 3.03 -35.06
CA PHE A 459 -30.88 2.22 -33.85
C PHE A 459 -30.81 3.18 -32.67
N ALA A 460 -31.92 3.84 -32.42
CA ALA A 460 -32.17 4.45 -31.12
C ALA A 460 -32.05 3.33 -30.08
N THR A 461 -31.01 3.37 -29.24
CA THR A 461 -31.02 2.67 -27.96
C THR A 461 -31.96 3.43 -27.03
N SER A 462 -33.24 3.43 -27.38
CA SER A 462 -34.29 3.83 -26.46
C SER A 462 -34.32 2.81 -25.32
N PRO A 463 -34.35 3.24 -24.05
CA PRO A 463 -34.49 2.33 -22.92
C PRO A 463 -35.76 1.48 -23.12
N LEU A 464 -35.60 0.15 -23.10
CA LEU A 464 -36.66 -0.80 -23.42
C LEU A 464 -37.79 -0.82 -22.37
N ALA A 465 -37.55 -0.26 -21.18
CA ALA A 465 -38.54 -0.06 -20.13
C ALA A 465 -38.26 1.21 -19.33
N SER A 466 -39.29 1.87 -18.80
CA SER A 466 -39.13 2.86 -17.74
C SER A 466 -40.09 2.62 -16.59
N VAL A 467 -39.60 2.83 -15.38
CA VAL A 467 -40.40 2.83 -14.15
C VAL A 467 -40.56 4.28 -13.70
N THR A 468 -41.80 4.67 -13.42
CA THR A 468 -42.11 5.96 -12.82
C THR A 468 -42.58 5.74 -11.39
N LEU A 469 -41.88 6.33 -10.43
CA LEU A 469 -42.21 6.31 -9.00
C LEU A 469 -42.94 7.60 -8.64
N ARG A 470 -44.13 7.48 -8.06
CA ARG A 470 -44.91 8.61 -7.52
C ARG A 470 -44.93 8.56 -6.01
N ILE A 471 -44.22 9.50 -5.37
CA ILE A 471 -44.02 9.55 -3.92
C ILE A 471 -44.81 10.74 -3.35
N PRO A 472 -45.83 10.52 -2.50
CA PRO A 472 -46.56 11.60 -1.85
C PRO A 472 -45.66 12.40 -0.87
N ALA A 473 -45.84 13.71 -0.83
CA ALA A 473 -45.14 14.62 0.07
C ALA A 473 -45.76 14.55 1.47
N THR A 474 -45.36 13.55 2.24
CA THR A 474 -45.67 13.49 3.67
C THR A 474 -44.56 14.18 4.45
N HIS A 475 -44.91 15.02 5.43
CA HIS A 475 -43.94 15.87 6.16
C HIS A 475 -42.86 15.10 6.93
N HIS A 476 -43.01 13.80 7.11
CA HIS A 476 -41.98 12.87 7.55
C HIS A 476 -42.25 11.56 6.80
N LEU A 477 -41.26 10.92 6.18
CA LEU A 477 -41.39 9.52 5.74
C LEU A 477 -41.45 8.68 7.04
N PRO A 478 -42.64 8.26 7.52
CA PRO A 478 -42.77 7.78 8.87
C PRO A 478 -42.57 6.26 8.84
N ASN A 479 -41.45 5.81 9.42
CA ASN A 479 -40.97 4.42 9.55
C ASN A 479 -39.89 4.02 8.51
N PRO A 480 -38.65 3.68 8.94
CA PRO A 480 -37.56 3.27 8.05
C PRO A 480 -37.79 1.96 7.29
N PHE A 481 -38.89 1.24 7.54
CA PHE A 481 -39.22 -0.03 6.87
C PHE A 481 -40.50 0.00 6.04
N ALA A 482 -41.22 1.12 5.95
CA ALA A 482 -42.45 1.19 5.14
C ALA A 482 -42.67 2.59 4.56
N LEU A 483 -42.74 2.67 3.22
CA LEU A 483 -43.27 3.85 2.54
C LEU A 483 -44.78 3.98 2.80
N SER A 484 -45.31 5.18 2.57
CA SER A 484 -46.76 5.40 2.57
C SER A 484 -47.44 4.37 1.65
N PRO A 485 -48.52 3.71 2.08
CA PRO A 485 -49.33 2.82 1.23
C PRO A 485 -49.84 3.51 -0.06
N ALA A 486 -49.82 4.83 -0.10
CA ALA A 486 -50.17 5.64 -1.26
C ALA A 486 -49.03 5.85 -2.26
N THR A 487 -47.85 5.23 -2.06
CA THR A 487 -46.76 5.26 -3.03
C THR A 487 -47.06 4.28 -4.17
N HIS A 488 -47.02 4.76 -5.42
CA HIS A 488 -47.37 3.96 -6.58
C HIS A 488 -46.23 3.95 -7.61
N ALA A 489 -45.99 2.79 -8.22
CA ALA A 489 -45.02 2.61 -9.29
C ALA A 489 -45.73 2.17 -10.57
N THR A 490 -45.40 2.82 -11.69
CA THR A 490 -45.92 2.43 -13.01
C THR A 490 -44.77 1.95 -13.88
N LEU A 491 -44.83 0.70 -14.32
CA LEU A 491 -43.91 0.16 -15.32
C LEU A 491 -44.49 0.40 -16.71
N SER A 492 -43.69 0.95 -17.62
CA SER A 492 -44.05 1.17 -19.01
C SER A 492 -43.04 0.52 -19.96
N THR A 493 -43.54 -0.27 -20.91
CA THR A 493 -42.76 -0.96 -21.96
C THR A 493 -43.51 -0.85 -23.30
N PHE A 494 -42.85 -0.37 -24.36
CA PHE A 494 -43.37 -0.32 -25.76
C PHE A 494 -44.90 -0.19 -25.89
N GLY A 495 -45.46 0.92 -25.40
CA GLY A 495 -46.88 1.27 -25.58
C GLY A 495 -47.88 0.58 -24.66
N LYS A 496 -47.44 -0.24 -23.69
CA LYS A 496 -48.30 -0.78 -22.62
C LYS A 496 -47.79 -0.30 -21.26
N SER A 497 -48.68 0.32 -20.49
CA SER A 497 -48.45 0.72 -19.10
C SER A 497 -49.28 -0.16 -18.17
N GLN A 498 -48.65 -0.73 -17.16
CA GLN A 498 -49.32 -1.50 -16.11
C GLN A 498 -49.13 -0.76 -14.78
N ALA A 499 -50.24 -0.29 -14.21
CA ALA A 499 -50.27 0.26 -12.86
C ALA A 499 -50.44 -0.91 -11.88
N ALA A 500 -49.60 -0.99 -10.86
CA ALA A 500 -49.74 -1.96 -9.78
C ALA A 500 -49.61 -1.25 -8.42
N PRO A 501 -50.53 -1.49 -7.46
CA PRO A 501 -50.30 -1.10 -6.07
C PRO A 501 -49.17 -1.95 -5.46
N LEU A 502 -48.35 -1.34 -4.60
CA LEU A 502 -47.28 -2.06 -3.88
C LEU A 502 -47.93 -3.06 -2.90
N SER A 503 -47.75 -4.37 -3.11
CA SER A 503 -48.17 -5.42 -2.18
C SER A 503 -46.97 -6.10 -1.53
N THR A 504 -47.20 -6.86 -0.44
CA THR A 504 -46.22 -7.39 0.51
C THR A 504 -45.14 -8.34 -0.04
N THR A 505 -45.07 -8.57 -1.36
CA THR A 505 -43.95 -9.23 -2.05
C THR A 505 -43.00 -8.27 -2.78
N ASN A 506 -43.20 -6.95 -2.62
CA ASN A 506 -42.35 -5.80 -2.96
C ASN A 506 -41.44 -5.91 -4.22
N THR A 507 -41.88 -5.31 -5.33
CA THR A 507 -41.09 -5.02 -6.55
C THR A 507 -39.96 -4.01 -6.33
N PHE A 508 -39.91 -3.35 -5.17
CA PHE A 508 -38.86 -2.38 -4.82
C PHE A 508 -38.40 -2.60 -3.39
N VAL A 509 -37.08 -2.54 -3.15
CA VAL A 509 -36.50 -2.60 -1.81
C VAL A 509 -35.80 -1.29 -1.52
N PHE A 510 -36.14 -0.67 -0.39
CA PHE A 510 -35.52 0.57 0.04
C PHE A 510 -34.53 0.25 1.17
N HIS A 511 -33.25 0.51 0.96
CA HIS A 511 -32.22 0.38 1.97
C HIS A 511 -31.90 1.76 2.55
N ASN A 512 -32.08 1.92 3.86
CA ASN A 512 -31.62 3.13 4.54
C ASN A 512 -30.09 3.14 4.58
N VAL A 513 -29.48 4.23 4.11
CA VAL A 513 -28.02 4.39 4.13
C VAL A 513 -27.62 5.35 5.25
N THR A 514 -28.32 6.49 5.37
CA THR A 514 -28.17 7.49 6.45
C THR A 514 -29.52 8.19 6.69
N PRO A 515 -29.72 8.88 7.83
CA PRO A 515 -30.94 9.67 8.06
C PRO A 515 -31.21 10.65 6.91
N GLY A 516 -32.37 10.52 6.24
CA GLY A 516 -32.73 11.34 5.08
C GLY A 516 -32.22 10.83 3.72
N SER A 517 -31.53 9.69 3.66
CA SER A 517 -30.99 9.08 2.43
C SER A 517 -31.39 7.61 2.28
N TYR A 518 -31.92 7.26 1.12
CA TYR A 518 -32.44 5.92 0.82
C TYR A 518 -31.86 5.40 -0.49
N LEU A 519 -31.42 4.15 -0.54
CA LEU A 519 -31.12 3.44 -1.77
C LEU A 519 -32.37 2.65 -2.18
N VAL A 520 -32.72 2.65 -3.46
CA VAL A 520 -33.90 2.02 -4.03
C VAL A 520 -33.47 0.98 -5.05
N ASP A 521 -33.73 -0.29 -4.75
CA ASP A 521 -33.56 -1.41 -5.65
C ASP A 521 -34.88 -1.76 -6.31
N VAL A 522 -34.87 -2.03 -7.62
CA VAL A 522 -36.05 -2.46 -8.37
C VAL A 522 -35.92 -3.95 -8.71
N HIS A 523 -36.74 -4.77 -8.09
CA HIS A 523 -36.85 -6.20 -8.37
C HIS A 523 -37.89 -6.45 -9.46
N CYS A 524 -37.44 -6.60 -10.69
CA CYS A 524 -38.29 -7.01 -11.82
C CYS A 524 -37.75 -8.30 -12.45
N THR A 525 -38.65 -9.25 -12.73
CA THR A 525 -38.28 -10.56 -13.30
C THR A 525 -37.86 -10.50 -14.77
N THR A 526 -38.11 -9.37 -15.45
CA THR A 526 -37.91 -9.23 -16.89
C THR A 526 -36.92 -8.13 -17.28
N HIS A 527 -36.65 -7.18 -16.39
CA HIS A 527 -35.80 -6.01 -16.64
C HIS A 527 -34.92 -5.74 -15.42
N ALA A 528 -33.67 -5.34 -15.68
CA ALA A 528 -32.76 -4.86 -14.65
C ALA A 528 -32.73 -3.32 -14.67
N PHE A 529 -32.79 -2.72 -13.49
CA PHE A 529 -32.69 -1.29 -13.30
C PHE A 529 -31.45 -1.01 -12.44
N ALA A 530 -30.77 0.10 -12.72
CA ALA A 530 -29.73 0.57 -11.80
C ALA A 530 -30.38 0.94 -10.45
N PRO A 531 -29.71 0.71 -9.32
CA PRO A 531 -30.18 1.22 -8.04
C PRO A 531 -30.32 2.75 -8.10
N LEU A 532 -31.14 3.35 -7.24
CA LEU A 532 -31.32 4.80 -7.18
C LEU A 532 -31.12 5.29 -5.76
N ARG A 533 -30.36 6.37 -5.53
CA ARG A 533 -30.35 7.05 -4.23
C ARG A 533 -31.38 8.17 -4.22
N LEU A 534 -32.14 8.28 -3.13
CA LEU A 534 -33.08 9.35 -2.85
C LEU A 534 -32.66 10.07 -1.56
N ASP A 535 -32.39 11.36 -1.65
CA ASP A 535 -32.14 12.21 -0.49
C ASP A 535 -33.30 13.18 -0.27
N VAL A 536 -33.85 13.17 0.93
CA VAL A 536 -34.89 14.10 1.38
C VAL A 536 -34.19 15.23 2.12
N ALA A 537 -34.06 16.39 1.48
CA ALA A 537 -33.50 17.56 2.14
C ALA A 537 -34.54 18.22 3.05
N ALA A 538 -34.26 18.29 4.35
CA ALA A 538 -34.93 19.24 5.23
C ALA A 538 -34.35 20.65 4.96
N PRO A 539 -35.14 21.74 5.10
CA PRO A 539 -34.62 23.09 4.92
C PRO A 539 -33.47 23.36 5.90
N SER A 540 -32.40 23.98 5.38
CA SER A 540 -31.23 24.43 6.16
C SER A 540 -31.66 25.35 7.30
N VAL A 541 -31.03 25.20 8.47
CA VAL A 541 -31.27 26.00 9.68
C VAL A 541 -30.70 27.43 9.54
N ASP A 542 -29.86 27.69 8.53
CA ASP A 542 -29.09 28.93 8.41
C ASP A 542 -29.78 30.04 7.57
N ASP A 543 -31.03 29.85 7.14
CA ASP A 543 -31.83 30.89 6.46
C ASP A 543 -33.19 31.13 7.15
N PRO A 544 -33.28 32.11 8.07
CA PRO A 544 -34.51 32.46 8.77
C PRO A 544 -35.64 32.97 7.85
N ALA A 545 -35.34 33.38 6.61
CA ALA A 545 -36.34 33.81 5.64
C ALA A 545 -37.03 32.61 4.95
N ALA A 546 -36.34 31.47 4.82
CA ALA A 546 -36.91 30.22 4.30
C ALA A 546 -37.86 29.54 5.31
N ALA A 547 -37.60 29.67 6.62
CA ALA A 547 -38.42 29.09 7.69
C ALA A 547 -39.88 29.61 7.72
N LYS A 548 -40.15 30.79 7.16
CA LYS A 548 -41.51 31.35 7.06
C LYS A 548 -42.31 30.87 5.84
N LYS A 549 -41.68 30.21 4.87
CA LYS A 549 -42.36 29.56 3.73
C LYS A 549 -42.50 28.07 4.01
N LYS A 550 -43.61 27.67 4.62
CA LYS A 550 -44.01 26.28 4.94
C LYS A 550 -44.20 25.34 3.72
N LYS A 551 -43.47 25.51 2.60
CA LYS A 551 -43.76 24.83 1.32
C LYS A 551 -42.55 24.57 0.39
N SER A 552 -41.43 24.03 0.87
CA SER A 552 -40.47 23.41 -0.06
C SER A 552 -39.66 22.28 0.57
N LEU A 553 -40.32 21.13 0.78
CA LEU A 553 -39.59 19.86 0.77
C LEU A 553 -39.06 19.64 -0.65
N ALA A 554 -37.77 19.35 -0.79
CA ALA A 554 -37.15 18.99 -2.06
C ALA A 554 -36.59 17.56 -1.97
N LEU A 555 -36.97 16.72 -2.93
CA LEU A 555 -36.41 15.38 -3.12
C LEU A 555 -35.27 15.49 -4.14
N LYS A 556 -34.08 15.03 -3.78
CA LYS A 556 -32.98 14.85 -4.72
C LYS A 556 -32.85 13.37 -5.07
N ALA A 557 -32.78 13.05 -6.35
CA ALA A 557 -32.62 11.69 -6.84
C ALA A 557 -31.29 11.57 -7.59
N TRP A 558 -30.56 10.48 -7.34
CA TRP A 558 -29.24 10.23 -7.92
C TRP A 558 -29.24 8.87 -8.63
N GLU A 559 -29.03 8.87 -9.94
CA GLU A 559 -28.72 7.66 -10.71
C GLU A 559 -27.29 7.19 -10.37
N THR A 560 -27.08 5.89 -10.13
CA THR A 560 -26.07 5.40 -9.17
C THR A 560 -24.63 5.14 -9.64
N TYR A 561 -23.75 5.12 -8.60
CA TYR A 561 -22.63 4.20 -8.25
C TYR A 561 -21.80 3.57 -9.37
N ARG A 562 -20.55 4.06 -9.52
CA ARG A 562 -19.45 3.33 -10.20
C ARG A 562 -18.24 3.25 -9.27
N GLY A 563 -17.97 2.06 -8.75
CA GLY A 563 -16.67 1.70 -8.17
C GLY A 563 -16.28 2.51 -6.92
N ASN A 564 -16.87 2.18 -5.78
CA ASN A 564 -16.54 2.66 -4.43
C ASN A 564 -16.56 4.18 -4.17
N GLU A 565 -16.81 5.02 -5.18
CA GLU A 565 -17.06 6.46 -5.03
C GLU A 565 -18.51 6.84 -5.38
N TRP A 566 -19.08 7.79 -4.65
CA TRP A 566 -20.42 8.33 -4.90
C TRP A 566 -20.34 9.46 -5.93
N ASP A 567 -20.96 9.23 -7.09
CA ASP A 567 -21.26 10.26 -8.07
C ASP A 567 -22.39 11.16 -7.51
N ASN A 568 -22.08 12.43 -7.23
CA ASN A 568 -23.06 13.45 -6.79
C ASN A 568 -23.56 14.31 -7.99
N LYS A 569 -23.93 13.72 -9.13
CA LYS A 569 -24.48 14.43 -10.31
C LYS A 569 -26.00 14.30 -10.48
N GLY A 570 -26.74 14.18 -9.38
CA GLY A 570 -28.20 14.02 -9.38
C GLY A 570 -28.95 15.33 -9.64
N GLU A 571 -30.17 15.21 -10.14
CA GLU A 571 -31.07 16.34 -10.38
C GLU A 571 -32.09 16.49 -9.23
N ALA A 572 -32.45 17.73 -8.92
CA ALA A 572 -33.53 18.02 -7.97
C ALA A 572 -34.88 17.76 -8.65
N VAL A 573 -35.72 16.92 -8.04
CA VAL A 573 -37.03 16.59 -8.58
C VAL A 573 -38.07 17.56 -8.01
N PRO A 574 -38.76 18.35 -8.84
CA PRO A 574 -39.74 19.32 -8.36
C PRO A 574 -40.98 18.62 -7.80
N LEU A 575 -41.60 19.25 -6.80
CA LEU A 575 -42.88 18.81 -6.25
C LEU A 575 -44.00 19.14 -7.25
N LEU A 576 -44.71 18.12 -7.72
CA LEU A 576 -45.84 18.28 -8.62
C LEU A 576 -47.11 18.69 -7.87
N GLU A 577 -48.08 19.22 -8.62
CA GLU A 577 -49.40 19.62 -8.12
C GLU A 577 -50.11 18.43 -7.43
N GLY A 578 -50.67 18.67 -6.25
CA GLY A 578 -51.16 17.59 -5.37
C GLY A 578 -50.11 17.03 -4.39
N GLY A 579 -48.89 17.56 -4.42
CA GLY A 579 -47.85 17.21 -3.44
C GLY A 579 -47.22 15.85 -3.70
N VAL A 580 -46.83 15.56 -4.94
CA VAL A 580 -46.23 14.27 -5.33
C VAL A 580 -44.90 14.51 -6.05
N PHE A 581 -43.87 13.73 -5.75
CA PHE A 581 -42.63 13.69 -6.53
C PHE A 581 -42.70 12.56 -7.56
N GLU A 582 -42.25 12.83 -8.78
CA GLU A 582 -42.19 11.83 -9.85
C GLU A 582 -40.74 11.57 -10.27
N VAL A 583 -40.26 10.35 -10.05
CA VAL A 583 -38.89 9.94 -10.42
C VAL A 583 -38.95 8.86 -11.48
N ARG A 584 -38.21 9.03 -12.58
CA ARG A 584 -38.19 8.09 -13.70
C ARG A 584 -36.87 7.31 -13.71
N LEU A 585 -36.98 5.98 -13.71
CA LEU A 585 -35.87 5.05 -13.83
C LEU A 585 -35.90 4.39 -15.20
N LEU A 586 -34.75 4.31 -15.86
CA LEU A 586 -34.61 3.65 -17.15
C LEU A 586 -34.07 2.23 -16.95
N GLY A 587 -34.79 1.24 -17.49
CA GLY A 587 -34.47 -0.17 -17.37
C GLY A 587 -33.96 -0.76 -18.67
N THR A 588 -33.09 -1.76 -18.53
CA THR A 588 -32.65 -2.62 -19.65
C THR A 588 -33.21 -4.02 -19.46
N LYS A 589 -33.48 -4.74 -20.55
CA LYS A 589 -34.07 -6.09 -20.47
C LYS A 589 -33.06 -7.05 -19.82
N GLY A 590 -33.42 -7.68 -18.70
CA GLY A 590 -32.46 -8.43 -17.90
C GLY A 590 -33.07 -9.27 -16.77
N TYR A 591 -33.22 -10.58 -17.01
CA TYR A 591 -32.91 -11.65 -16.06
C TYR A 591 -32.69 -12.95 -16.86
N PHE A 592 -31.65 -13.73 -16.54
CA PHE A 592 -31.10 -14.91 -17.27
C PHE A 592 -30.22 -14.65 -18.52
N MET A 593 -29.26 -13.72 -18.46
CA MET A 593 -28.11 -13.70 -19.38
C MET A 593 -26.88 -14.48 -18.86
N GLU A 594 -27.06 -15.31 -17.82
CA GLU A 594 -26.06 -16.30 -17.41
C GLU A 594 -26.38 -17.73 -17.85
N ARG A 595 -27.49 -17.99 -18.58
CA ARG A 595 -27.80 -19.35 -19.07
C ARG A 595 -28.43 -19.53 -20.46
N SER A 596 -28.54 -18.51 -21.32
CA SER A 596 -28.87 -18.76 -22.73
C SER A 596 -27.82 -18.19 -23.68
N LYS A 597 -27.35 -19.04 -24.60
CA LYS A 597 -26.29 -18.77 -25.58
C LYS A 597 -26.73 -17.76 -26.64
N PHE A 598 -27.08 -16.54 -26.28
CA PHE A 598 -27.24 -15.44 -27.25
C PHE A 598 -26.17 -14.38 -27.00
N ASN A 599 -25.15 -14.42 -27.86
CA ASN A 599 -24.01 -13.52 -27.82
C ASN A 599 -24.23 -12.45 -28.91
N VAL A 600 -24.24 -11.17 -28.57
CA VAL A 600 -24.30 -10.06 -29.55
C VAL A 600 -23.10 -10.11 -30.51
N PHE A 601 -21.96 -10.66 -30.07
CA PHE A 601 -20.80 -10.97 -30.91
C PHE A 601 -21.03 -12.13 -31.91
N SER A 602 -22.18 -12.81 -31.90
CA SER A 602 -22.54 -13.79 -32.95
C SER A 602 -22.78 -13.13 -34.30
N ILE A 603 -23.15 -11.85 -34.32
CA ILE A 603 -23.27 -11.04 -35.55
C ILE A 603 -21.89 -10.79 -36.18
N LEU A 604 -20.84 -10.65 -35.35
CA LEU A 604 -19.45 -10.51 -35.80
C LEU A 604 -18.84 -11.84 -36.29
N LYS A 605 -19.52 -12.98 -36.09
CA LYS A 605 -19.16 -14.24 -36.75
C LYS A 605 -19.67 -14.31 -38.19
N ASN A 606 -20.51 -13.36 -38.62
CA ASN A 606 -20.85 -13.22 -40.02
C ASN A 606 -19.68 -12.50 -40.73
N PRO A 607 -18.93 -13.21 -41.59
CA PRO A 607 -17.72 -12.66 -42.20
C PRO A 607 -18.03 -11.40 -43.03
N MET A 608 -19.25 -11.25 -43.58
CA MET A 608 -19.63 -10.06 -44.35
C MET A 608 -19.84 -8.82 -43.48
N ILE A 609 -20.32 -8.99 -42.25
CA ILE A 609 -20.53 -7.86 -41.32
C ILE A 609 -19.19 -7.44 -40.70
N LEU A 610 -18.33 -8.41 -40.39
CA LEU A 610 -16.97 -8.14 -39.93
C LEU A 610 -16.15 -7.45 -41.03
N LEU A 611 -16.26 -7.90 -42.29
CA LEU A 611 -15.61 -7.25 -43.43
C LEU A 611 -16.14 -5.84 -43.66
N GLY A 612 -17.45 -5.61 -43.52
CA GLY A 612 -18.07 -4.29 -43.60
C GLY A 612 -17.57 -3.33 -42.53
N LEU A 613 -17.48 -3.78 -41.27
CA LEU A 613 -17.00 -2.96 -40.14
C LEU A 613 -15.50 -2.69 -40.22
N VAL A 614 -14.68 -3.67 -40.63
CA VAL A 614 -13.24 -3.47 -40.86
C VAL A 614 -13.00 -2.52 -42.03
N SER A 615 -13.77 -2.65 -43.12
CA SER A 615 -13.69 -1.73 -44.26
C SER A 615 -14.08 -0.30 -43.88
N MET A 616 -15.11 -0.12 -43.05
CA MET A 616 -15.52 1.18 -42.53
C MET A 616 -14.48 1.79 -41.58
N ALA A 617 -13.90 0.99 -40.69
CA ALA A 617 -12.86 1.43 -39.76
C ALA A 617 -11.56 1.82 -40.50
N ILE A 618 -11.22 1.11 -41.58
CA ILE A 618 -10.10 1.47 -42.45
C ILE A 618 -10.44 2.78 -43.21
N PHE A 619 -11.60 2.90 -43.84
CA PHE A 619 -11.96 4.09 -44.64
C PHE A 619 -12.11 5.37 -43.80
N LEU A 620 -12.68 5.28 -42.59
CA LEU A 620 -12.95 6.44 -41.73
C LEU A 620 -11.82 6.71 -40.72
N GLY A 621 -11.11 5.67 -40.29
CA GLY A 621 -10.06 5.78 -39.27
C GLY A 621 -8.67 6.04 -39.85
N MET A 622 -8.37 5.60 -41.08
CA MET A 622 -7.07 5.86 -41.69
C MET A 622 -6.75 7.35 -41.82
N PRO A 623 -7.64 8.22 -42.30
CA PRO A 623 -7.32 9.64 -42.46
C PRO A 623 -6.90 10.28 -41.13
N TYR A 624 -7.59 9.94 -40.04
CA TYR A 624 -7.28 10.42 -38.69
C TYR A 624 -5.96 9.86 -38.15
N LEU A 625 -5.67 8.57 -38.38
CA LEU A 625 -4.39 7.96 -37.99
C LEU A 625 -3.23 8.56 -38.76
N VAL A 626 -3.41 8.76 -40.06
CA VAL A 626 -2.42 9.31 -40.97
C VAL A 626 -2.12 10.76 -40.60
N ASP A 627 -3.13 11.59 -40.31
CA ASP A 627 -2.96 13.00 -39.91
C ASP A 627 -2.34 13.19 -38.51
N ASN A 628 -2.31 12.15 -37.68
CA ASN A 628 -1.68 12.16 -36.36
C ASN A 628 -0.41 11.27 -36.28
N MET A 629 0.10 10.77 -37.41
CA MET A 629 1.37 10.04 -37.45
C MET A 629 2.54 11.01 -37.21
N ASP A 630 3.56 10.54 -36.50
CA ASP A 630 4.81 11.29 -36.42
C ASP A 630 5.47 11.39 -37.83
N PRO A 631 6.32 12.40 -38.06
CA PRO A 631 6.90 12.67 -39.39
C PRO A 631 7.74 11.52 -39.98
N GLU A 632 8.44 10.73 -39.17
CA GLU A 632 9.24 9.58 -39.61
C GLU A 632 8.33 8.42 -40.04
N MET A 633 7.29 8.11 -39.25
CA MET A 633 6.28 7.11 -39.64
C MET A 633 5.51 7.52 -40.89
N ARG A 634 5.22 8.81 -41.07
CA ARG A 634 4.53 9.33 -42.26
C ARG A 634 5.37 9.14 -43.53
N ALA A 635 6.68 9.39 -43.43
CA ALA A 635 7.61 9.17 -44.55
C ALA A 635 7.71 7.68 -44.94
N GLU A 636 7.79 6.78 -43.95
CA GLU A 636 7.82 5.33 -44.18
C GLU A 636 6.49 4.81 -44.75
N TRP A 637 5.37 5.37 -44.30
CA TRP A 637 4.03 5.07 -44.82
C TRP A 637 3.89 5.47 -46.29
N ASP A 638 4.29 6.68 -46.66
CA ASP A 638 4.20 7.19 -48.03
C ASP A 638 5.13 6.44 -49.00
N GLU A 639 6.28 5.98 -48.53
CA GLU A 639 7.20 5.13 -49.32
C GLU A 639 6.59 3.75 -49.60
N ARG A 640 5.92 3.13 -48.62
CA ARG A 640 5.22 1.85 -48.79
C ARG A 640 4.03 1.95 -49.72
N GLN A 641 3.32 3.07 -49.76
CA GLN A 641 2.18 3.26 -50.67
C GLN A 641 2.58 3.32 -52.15
N LYS A 642 3.83 3.71 -52.48
CA LYS A 642 4.34 3.68 -53.87
C LYS A 642 4.47 2.27 -54.44
N SER A 643 4.61 1.26 -53.57
CA SER A 643 4.72 -0.16 -53.94
C SER A 643 3.41 -0.94 -53.82
N ASN A 644 2.29 -0.29 -53.46
CA ASN A 644 1.04 -0.96 -53.14
C ASN A 644 0.21 -1.27 -54.41
N PRO A 645 0.02 -2.54 -54.80
CA PRO A 645 -0.68 -2.92 -56.03
C PRO A 645 -2.18 -2.60 -56.04
N MET A 646 -2.76 -2.23 -54.89
CA MET A 646 -4.18 -1.88 -54.75
C MET A 646 -4.52 -0.43 -55.19
N ASN A 647 -3.52 0.44 -55.38
CA ASN A 647 -3.77 1.83 -55.78
C ASN A 647 -4.33 1.97 -57.22
N GLY A 648 -4.17 0.95 -58.07
CA GLY A 648 -4.81 0.90 -59.39
C GLY A 648 -6.31 0.60 -59.38
N ILE A 649 -6.86 0.10 -58.25
CA ILE A 649 -8.25 -0.39 -58.15
C ILE A 649 -9.18 0.68 -57.55
N MET A 650 -8.66 1.65 -56.77
CA MET A 650 -9.45 2.74 -56.19
C MET A 650 -9.59 3.99 -57.07
N GLY A 651 -8.92 4.06 -58.24
CA GLY A 651 -9.02 5.19 -59.17
C GLY A 651 -10.38 5.39 -59.86
N ALA A 652 -11.36 4.49 -59.64
CA ALA A 652 -12.66 4.53 -60.31
C ALA A 652 -13.72 5.39 -59.59
N ALA A 653 -13.44 5.95 -58.41
CA ALA A 653 -14.40 6.76 -57.63
C ALA A 653 -14.19 8.29 -57.77
N THR A 654 -13.18 8.74 -58.50
CA THR A 654 -12.92 10.17 -58.77
C THR A 654 -12.75 10.37 -60.27
N GLY A 655 -13.80 10.86 -60.94
CA GLY A 655 -13.96 10.84 -62.40
C GLY A 655 -12.77 11.37 -63.23
N GLN A 656 -11.95 10.46 -63.75
CA GLN A 656 -11.12 10.65 -64.94
C GLN A 656 -11.26 9.45 -65.89
N PRO A 657 -11.19 9.65 -67.22
CA PRO A 657 -11.43 8.59 -68.20
C PRO A 657 -10.23 7.63 -68.25
N SER A 658 -10.49 6.33 -68.13
CA SER A 658 -9.49 5.27 -68.35
C SER A 658 -9.51 4.80 -69.80
N SER A 659 -8.34 4.73 -70.43
CA SER A 659 -8.14 4.05 -71.71
C SER A 659 -7.63 2.62 -71.47
N GLY A 660 -8.50 1.64 -71.76
CA GLY A 660 -8.18 0.34 -72.37
C GLY A 660 -7.42 -0.73 -71.57
N ASN A 661 -8.13 -1.71 -70.99
CA ASN A 661 -8.25 -3.11 -71.46
C ASN A 661 -8.88 -4.00 -70.35
N PRO A 662 -9.62 -5.08 -70.69
CA PRO A 662 -10.52 -5.77 -69.76
C PRO A 662 -9.78 -6.69 -68.77
N VAL A 663 -10.21 -6.64 -67.50
CA VAL A 663 -9.74 -7.50 -66.42
C VAL A 663 -10.29 -8.92 -66.60
N ALA A 664 -9.40 -9.92 -66.61
CA ALA A 664 -9.77 -11.32 -66.47
C ALA A 664 -10.05 -11.64 -64.99
N ASN A 665 -11.14 -12.35 -64.72
CA ASN A 665 -11.65 -12.67 -63.38
C ASN A 665 -10.65 -13.47 -62.53
N PHE A 666 -10.47 -13.03 -61.27
CA PHE A 666 -9.72 -13.73 -60.23
C PHE A 666 -10.55 -14.91 -59.69
N ASP A 667 -10.00 -16.12 -59.76
CA ASP A 667 -10.66 -17.35 -59.28
C ASP A 667 -10.42 -17.55 -57.77
N MET A 668 -11.40 -17.16 -56.99
CA MET A 668 -11.41 -17.25 -55.53
C MET A 668 -11.39 -18.70 -55.00
N ALA A 669 -11.77 -19.69 -55.82
CA ALA A 669 -11.79 -21.09 -55.41
C ALA A 669 -10.38 -21.68 -55.31
N ALA A 670 -9.44 -21.24 -56.17
CA ALA A 670 -8.05 -21.69 -56.13
C ALA A 670 -7.28 -21.15 -54.91
N PHE A 671 -7.63 -19.95 -54.44
CA PHE A 671 -6.99 -19.31 -53.28
C PHE A 671 -7.36 -19.99 -51.96
N LEU A 672 -8.61 -20.44 -51.81
CA LEU A 672 -9.08 -21.08 -50.58
C LEU A 672 -8.65 -22.55 -50.45
N ALA A 673 -8.19 -23.19 -51.52
CA ALA A 673 -7.76 -24.59 -51.54
C ALA A 673 -6.29 -24.81 -51.10
N GLY A 674 -5.53 -23.75 -50.80
CA GLY A 674 -4.23 -23.86 -50.13
C GLY A 674 -3.10 -24.51 -50.94
N SER A 675 -3.14 -24.50 -52.28
CA SER A 675 -2.01 -24.92 -53.11
C SER A 675 -1.19 -23.71 -53.56
N SER A 676 -0.02 -23.48 -52.96
CA SER A 676 1.00 -22.62 -53.57
C SER A 676 1.88 -23.46 -54.49
N SER A 677 1.73 -23.25 -55.80
CA SER A 677 2.72 -23.67 -56.79
C SER A 677 3.91 -22.71 -56.75
N LYS A 678 5.11 -23.28 -56.74
CA LYS A 678 6.40 -22.60 -56.86
C LYS A 678 6.58 -21.99 -58.26
N LYS A 679 7.31 -20.87 -58.31
CA LYS A 679 8.28 -20.51 -59.38
C LYS A 679 9.56 -20.09 -58.64
N ASP A 680 10.56 -20.97 -58.60
CA ASP A 680 11.69 -21.07 -59.52
C ASP A 680 12.77 -20.04 -59.20
N ASP A 681 13.79 -20.51 -58.48
CA ASP A 681 15.17 -20.12 -58.72
C ASP A 681 16.03 -21.40 -58.68
N THR A 682 16.73 -21.62 -59.78
CA THR A 682 17.57 -22.77 -60.08
C THR A 682 18.98 -22.63 -59.49
N ALA A 683 19.46 -23.62 -58.73
CA ALA A 683 20.85 -24.12 -58.80
C ALA A 683 21.08 -25.34 -57.88
N GLY A 684 21.47 -26.47 -58.48
CA GLY A 684 22.49 -27.36 -57.90
C GLY A 684 22.08 -28.57 -57.04
N ALA A 685 22.10 -29.76 -57.68
CA ALA A 685 22.52 -31.07 -57.15
C ALA A 685 21.64 -31.75 -56.06
N SER A 686 20.87 -32.80 -56.40
CA SER A 686 21.28 -34.23 -56.43
C SER A 686 21.02 -34.97 -55.10
N ALA A 687 19.97 -35.81 -55.07
CA ALA A 687 20.07 -37.26 -54.80
C ALA A 687 18.79 -37.86 -54.17
N ILE A 688 18.13 -38.71 -54.97
CA ILE A 688 17.54 -40.01 -54.61
C ILE A 688 16.20 -40.03 -53.84
N ALA A 689 15.14 -40.26 -54.63
CA ALA A 689 13.93 -40.94 -54.24
C ALA A 689 14.14 -42.47 -54.22
N ALA A 690 13.40 -43.21 -53.38
CA ALA A 690 12.43 -44.24 -53.83
C ALA A 690 11.99 -45.21 -52.71
N ALA A 691 10.74 -45.65 -52.86
CA ALA A 691 10.02 -46.80 -52.25
C ALA A 691 8.93 -46.37 -51.24
N LEU A 692 7.79 -45.85 -51.69
CA LEU A 692 6.59 -46.58 -52.17
C LEU A 692 6.03 -47.62 -51.19
N ALA A 693 4.78 -47.38 -50.84
CA ALA A 693 3.86 -48.21 -50.09
C ALA A 693 3.62 -49.60 -50.70
N SER A 694 3.19 -50.56 -49.89
CA SER A 694 1.93 -51.32 -50.10
C SER A 694 1.84 -52.57 -49.22
N SER A 695 0.59 -53.02 -49.03
CA SER A 695 0.11 -54.32 -48.54
C SER A 695 0.24 -54.57 -47.03
N ASP A 696 -0.86 -54.61 -46.26
CA ASP A 696 -2.00 -55.53 -46.27
C ASP A 696 -1.72 -56.88 -45.58
N SER A 697 -2.76 -57.41 -44.94
CA SER A 697 -2.92 -58.69 -44.23
C SER A 697 -2.69 -58.71 -42.70
N GLY A 698 -3.80 -58.99 -42.01
CA GLY A 698 -3.93 -58.96 -40.56
C GLY A 698 -3.26 -60.09 -39.79
N ASN A 699 -3.30 -59.99 -38.46
CA ASN A 699 -3.78 -61.11 -37.66
C ASN A 699 -4.31 -60.66 -36.29
N LYS A 700 -5.30 -61.42 -35.84
CA LYS A 700 -6.05 -61.37 -34.59
C LYS A 700 -5.14 -61.49 -33.36
N ASN A 701 -5.49 -60.83 -32.26
CA ASN A 701 -6.14 -61.44 -31.08
C ASN A 701 -5.84 -60.71 -29.76
N ASN A 702 -6.91 -60.63 -28.97
CA ASN A 702 -6.96 -60.77 -27.51
C ASN A 702 -6.59 -59.61 -26.56
N ASN A 703 -7.69 -59.14 -25.94
CA ASN A 703 -7.98 -59.18 -24.49
C ASN A 703 -7.84 -57.90 -23.65
N LYS A 704 -9.04 -57.43 -23.26
CA LYS A 704 -9.51 -57.14 -21.89
C LYS A 704 -8.88 -55.98 -21.11
N LYS A 705 -9.74 -54.97 -20.92
CA LYS A 705 -10.22 -54.42 -19.63
C LYS A 705 -9.26 -54.54 -18.43
N ARG A 706 -8.87 -53.41 -17.84
CA ARG A 706 -9.40 -52.92 -16.54
C ARG A 706 -8.71 -51.64 -16.04
N ARG A 707 -9.57 -50.78 -15.47
CA ARG A 707 -9.37 -49.63 -14.57
C ARG A 707 -8.93 -48.32 -15.19
#